data_AF-A0A2N2HVR2-F1
#
_entry.id   AF-A0A2N2HVR2-F1
#
_cell.length_a   1.000
_cell.length_b   1.000
_cell.length_c   1.000
_cell.angle_alpha   90.00
_cell.angle_beta   90.00
_cell.angle_gamma   90.00
#
_symmetry.space_group_name_H-M   'P 1'
#
loop_
_entity.id
_entity.type
_entity.pdbx_description
1 polymer ?
#
loop_
_entity_poly.entity_id
_entity_poly.type
_entity_poly.pdbx_seq_one_letter_code
_entity_poly.pdbx_strand_id
1 'polypeptide(L)'
;MFIKKYFKIELPRRLKKNMSHTHGYSSSGPINGFTLIEIIVTMLLVGILAAVGGTAIVQAIKGYVEVKENSAITQKAQMAMSRVTREITEMMNVYSAASNATLPLTGTGNCYSTTDCVRTIGLDNGAVKIASGSGTTLANGDILISNVGNFKLTYYNGADDTSTWPAGNDRNLSAVKVEMTISRADGKALQPLTAIVHPRNNGNLGGNPPPTTTPGSLSVSTGWNCFVATAAYGDTAHPMVQILRDFRDEYLVNWPGGRWFVKEYYEHGPALANIIRNQPLAMWAVRCLLAPVVVLVFCLMYTPLAIPFILLISIILTTALFAVKRRGIPAVSGVLRSRGSILISLIITMVIMAALGAAMLPMFTSSYMNEAYADQARKAYYLAESGFRYAAYNYRSASTDAAKNAALTNMNNQTCNLLNNAGSFTTKVYPFWFYTSGATAAGATSLPATFYGTKSTELNTSAAGYLKVGTGYYSYSGFSVSGTTVTFSGFAASSPTTSVPAIASGVDVRLLAKTSGSAQTLSKNGSLTLSSTGLDVFPAYNGNFTLVNSGGADINYGRVFNYTKRVGTTLYNITLSDPGFNTLWTSSINVPASSKVILGKFVRLAITGTVGQTSRTVTYDAPVGLTSGGGFQKQQVTDDMSSSANWYTSSAMGTQDFNTTIDGSAAMKVRAGGMVDTSLGGFWGWLFGSFYGWGSDSGVWNLIEFNWANTSASLAQAWMDTQGFLTYDMQVKVKNTQPWFFAGLNFRGNTDSSGDDFYTYGVSFVKPRATRVCVVWLFGCGYDSWNLTNDQPQNLIPGGASGSLFSSGVETSGGGFLWSTQTGYGRPAIVLWQRTSSGFKWLAYKTLQNGDGVIYNNGSGYPRLTDWSTLMVRVAEGHSLTFISGGGSTGGEIKEGDTITNSDATKSARVVMTPILTSATGRKVDWTNRIASGTLVLANVNGTFSVGEALYVGGVQLATAGTYTATKKNYIRVYFTDPTARGTANNTEIDSSGTANRKANARDTVNWPPDPLTDLESDSSLDYVTLVQWTGYNTGVSAMTSTSEPSAIIITTTLVSPTWTTADTLATFVSDANSGAPGDSIGLMTATDSGTSTYYDDFAIQLDLNSGTSFMTPVQY
;
A
#
# COMPACT_ATOMS: atom_id res chain seq x y z
N MET A 1 66.14 -39.31 -45.65
CA MET A 1 66.94 -38.20 -45.09
C MET A 1 67.03 -38.45 -43.58
N PHE A 2 68.05 -39.20 -43.13
CA PHE A 2 69.19 -38.73 -42.30
C PHE A 2 68.82 -38.62 -40.79
N ILE A 3 69.57 -39.02 -39.74
CA ILE A 3 70.95 -39.46 -39.39
C ILE A 3 70.85 -39.94 -37.90
N LYS A 4 71.36 -41.09 -37.42
CA LYS A 4 72.73 -41.53 -37.03
C LYS A 4 73.36 -40.90 -35.75
N LYS A 5 74.01 -41.79 -34.96
CA LYS A 5 75.04 -41.65 -33.87
C LYS A 5 74.56 -41.72 -32.41
N TYR A 6 74.87 -42.77 -31.62
CA TYR A 6 76.15 -43.30 -31.04
C TYR A 6 76.67 -42.51 -29.82
N PHE A 7 76.83 -43.18 -28.66
CA PHE A 7 78.10 -43.25 -27.91
C PHE A 7 78.13 -44.43 -26.90
N LYS A 8 79.32 -45.01 -26.75
CA LYS A 8 79.75 -46.21 -26.00
C LYS A 8 80.71 -45.75 -24.88
N ILE A 9 81.32 -46.71 -24.14
CA ILE A 9 82.54 -46.63 -23.27
C ILE A 9 82.20 -46.62 -21.76
N GLU A 10 82.86 -47.28 -20.81
CA GLU A 10 83.72 -48.49 -20.62
C GLU A 10 83.91 -48.62 -19.07
N LEU A 11 84.20 -49.84 -18.58
CA LEU A 11 84.67 -50.11 -17.22
C LEU A 11 86.10 -49.61 -16.97
N PRO A 12 86.52 -49.50 -15.68
CA PRO A 12 87.76 -50.20 -15.31
C PRO A 12 87.75 -50.92 -13.95
N ARG A 13 88.52 -52.03 -13.92
CA ARG A 13 88.99 -52.82 -12.77
C ARG A 13 90.18 -52.15 -12.07
N ARG A 14 90.37 -52.44 -10.76
CA ARG A 14 91.62 -52.75 -10.00
C ARG A 14 91.39 -52.39 -8.51
N LEU A 15 91.83 -53.11 -7.46
CA LEU A 15 93.12 -53.76 -7.21
C LEU A 15 93.02 -54.84 -6.10
N LYS A 16 93.99 -55.76 -6.14
CA LYS A 16 94.21 -56.97 -5.31
C LYS A 16 94.96 -56.70 -4.00
N LYS A 17 95.03 -57.77 -3.18
CA LYS A 17 96.06 -58.20 -2.19
C LYS A 17 95.88 -57.63 -0.77
N ASN A 18 95.97 -58.40 0.33
CA ASN A 18 96.87 -59.53 0.64
C ASN A 18 96.42 -60.33 1.89
N MET A 19 96.76 -61.64 1.89
CA MET A 19 97.21 -62.52 3.02
C MET A 19 96.24 -62.79 4.21
N SER A 20 96.15 -63.98 4.81
CA SER A 20 96.77 -65.30 4.64
C SER A 20 95.90 -66.38 5.34
N HIS A 21 96.07 -67.62 4.91
CA HIS A 21 95.43 -68.87 5.35
C HIS A 21 95.30 -69.10 6.87
N THR A 22 94.21 -69.75 7.29
CA THR A 22 94.23 -71.09 7.93
C THR A 22 92.83 -71.74 7.93
N HIS A 23 92.81 -73.06 7.77
CA HIS A 23 91.67 -73.94 7.52
C HIS A 23 90.71 -74.13 8.72
N GLY A 24 89.42 -74.30 8.42
CA GLY A 24 88.42 -74.90 9.31
C GLY A 24 87.21 -75.40 8.50
N TYR A 25 86.91 -76.69 8.60
CA TYR A 25 85.87 -77.45 7.90
C TYR A 25 84.43 -76.92 8.05
N SER A 26 83.61 -77.07 6.99
CA SER A 26 82.41 -77.96 7.00
C SER A 26 81.22 -77.46 6.17
N SER A 27 80.76 -78.35 5.28
CA SER A 27 79.40 -78.61 4.80
C SER A 27 78.59 -77.49 4.10
N SER A 28 78.45 -77.68 2.79
CA SER A 28 77.36 -77.17 1.95
C SER A 28 75.98 -77.62 2.45
N GLY A 29 75.11 -76.67 2.82
CA GLY A 29 73.68 -76.89 3.02
C GLY A 29 72.86 -76.63 1.75
N PRO A 30 71.72 -77.32 1.54
CA PRO A 30 70.96 -77.29 0.30
C PRO A 30 70.14 -76.00 0.13
N ILE A 31 69.94 -75.60 -1.12
CA ILE A 31 69.01 -74.53 -1.51
C ILE A 31 67.59 -75.09 -1.37
N ASN A 32 66.86 -74.68 -0.34
CA ASN A 32 65.44 -75.02 -0.19
C ASN A 32 64.60 -74.17 -1.16
N GLY A 33 63.90 -74.85 -2.07
CA GLY A 33 62.83 -74.24 -2.87
C GLY A 33 61.60 -73.91 -2.00
N PHE A 34 60.72 -73.07 -2.55
CA PHE A 34 59.47 -72.66 -1.92
C PHE A 34 58.66 -73.86 -1.42
N THR A 35 58.13 -73.76 -0.21
CA THR A 35 57.18 -74.76 0.26
C THR A 35 55.87 -74.60 -0.49
N LEU A 36 55.31 -75.71 -0.99
CA LEU A 36 54.01 -75.72 -1.68
C LEU A 36 52.94 -75.02 -0.81
N ILE A 37 53.04 -75.19 0.51
CA ILE A 37 52.13 -74.59 1.49
C ILE A 37 52.20 -73.05 1.50
N GLU A 38 53.38 -72.42 1.37
CA GLU A 38 53.50 -70.95 1.29
C GLU A 38 52.89 -70.38 0.02
N ILE A 39 53.10 -71.04 -1.13
CA ILE A 39 52.51 -70.60 -2.40
C ILE A 39 50.98 -70.73 -2.36
N ILE A 40 50.47 -71.84 -1.79
CA ILE A 40 49.03 -72.06 -1.64
C ILE A 40 48.43 -71.01 -0.70
N VAL A 41 49.03 -70.76 0.47
CA VAL A 41 48.51 -69.80 1.46
C VAL A 41 48.54 -68.37 0.93
N THR A 42 49.60 -67.98 0.20
CA THR A 42 49.69 -66.64 -0.39
C THR A 42 48.70 -66.44 -1.54
N MET A 43 48.55 -67.41 -2.44
CA MET A 43 47.51 -67.34 -3.48
C MET A 43 46.11 -67.31 -2.87
N LEU A 44 45.89 -68.06 -1.79
CA LEU A 44 44.60 -68.09 -1.10
C LEU A 44 44.31 -66.75 -0.43
N LEU A 45 45.26 -66.14 0.27
CA LEU A 45 45.10 -64.82 0.89
C LEU A 45 44.92 -63.70 -0.16
N VAL A 46 45.67 -63.72 -1.26
CA VAL A 46 45.50 -62.76 -2.36
C VAL A 46 44.17 -62.96 -3.06
N GLY A 47 43.76 -64.21 -3.31
CA GLY A 47 42.46 -64.54 -3.89
C GLY A 47 41.29 -64.07 -3.01
N ILE A 48 41.42 -64.17 -1.68
CA ILE A 48 40.39 -63.72 -0.75
C ILE A 48 40.38 -62.19 -0.61
N LEU A 49 41.55 -61.54 -0.54
CA LEU A 49 41.61 -60.07 -0.57
C LEU A 49 41.07 -59.50 -1.88
N ALA A 50 41.31 -60.19 -3.00
CA ALA A 50 40.74 -59.83 -4.29
C ALA A 50 39.22 -60.05 -4.34
N ALA A 51 38.69 -61.12 -3.71
CA ALA A 51 37.25 -61.38 -3.65
C ALA A 51 36.51 -60.40 -2.73
N VAL A 52 37.03 -60.15 -1.52
CA VAL A 52 36.45 -59.20 -0.56
C VAL A 52 36.63 -57.76 -1.05
N GLY A 53 37.82 -57.40 -1.52
CA GLY A 53 38.09 -56.09 -2.10
C GLY A 53 37.28 -55.86 -3.37
N GLY A 54 37.19 -56.85 -4.26
CA GLY A 54 36.42 -56.77 -5.50
C GLY A 54 34.93 -56.56 -5.26
N THR A 55 34.33 -57.30 -4.32
CA THR A 55 32.90 -57.14 -3.97
C THR A 55 32.63 -55.82 -3.26
N ALA A 56 33.49 -55.38 -2.33
CA ALA A 56 33.36 -54.09 -1.66
C ALA A 56 33.49 -52.91 -2.64
N ILE A 57 34.42 -53.00 -3.60
CA ILE A 57 34.60 -51.98 -4.65
C ILE A 57 33.39 -51.92 -5.58
N VAL A 58 32.85 -53.07 -6.01
CA VAL A 58 31.65 -53.08 -6.87
C VAL A 58 30.45 -52.45 -6.16
N GLN A 59 30.25 -52.72 -4.87
CA GLN A 59 29.16 -52.10 -4.10
C GLN A 59 29.41 -50.61 -3.86
N ALA A 60 30.64 -50.20 -3.57
CA ALA A 60 31.00 -48.78 -3.44
C ALA A 60 30.81 -48.02 -4.76
N ILE A 61 31.16 -48.62 -5.90
CA ILE A 61 30.94 -48.05 -7.23
C ILE A 61 29.44 -47.97 -7.52
N LYS A 62 28.66 -49.01 -7.22
CA LYS A 62 27.19 -48.98 -7.39
C LYS A 62 26.57 -47.87 -6.54
N GLY A 63 26.93 -47.77 -5.26
CA GLY A 63 26.47 -46.69 -4.38
C GLY A 63 26.90 -45.30 -4.85
N TYR A 64 28.12 -45.15 -5.37
CA TYR A 64 28.59 -43.89 -5.93
C TYR A 64 27.85 -43.50 -7.22
N VAL A 65 27.66 -44.44 -8.15
CA VAL A 65 26.91 -44.22 -9.38
C VAL A 65 25.48 -43.83 -9.04
N GLU A 66 24.87 -44.51 -8.08
CA GLU A 66 23.53 -44.23 -7.59
C GLU A 66 23.40 -42.82 -6.97
N VAL A 67 24.34 -42.43 -6.10
CA VAL A 67 24.38 -41.08 -5.49
C VAL A 67 24.65 -40.02 -6.55
N LYS A 68 25.53 -40.28 -7.52
CA LYS A 68 25.86 -39.37 -8.62
C LYS A 68 24.65 -39.16 -9.54
N GLU A 69 23.96 -40.23 -9.93
CA GLU A 69 22.75 -40.16 -10.75
C GLU A 69 21.63 -39.45 -10.00
N ASN A 70 21.42 -39.75 -8.71
CA ASN A 70 20.46 -39.04 -7.87
C ASN A 70 20.77 -37.55 -7.74
N SER A 71 22.03 -37.19 -7.53
CA SER A 71 22.47 -35.79 -7.45
C SER A 71 22.22 -35.08 -8.78
N ALA A 72 22.54 -35.71 -9.92
CA ALA A 72 22.31 -35.11 -11.23
C ALA A 72 20.81 -34.94 -11.54
N ILE A 73 19.98 -35.92 -11.21
CA ILE A 73 18.52 -35.84 -11.37
C ILE A 73 17.94 -34.75 -10.46
N THR A 74 18.38 -34.69 -9.20
CA THR A 74 17.94 -33.68 -8.23
C THR A 74 18.32 -32.26 -8.68
N GLN A 75 19.52 -32.06 -9.22
CA GLN A 75 19.93 -30.77 -9.77
C GLN A 75 19.07 -30.34 -10.96
N LYS A 76 18.76 -31.26 -11.88
CA LYS A 76 17.84 -31.01 -13.00
C LYS A 76 16.44 -30.66 -12.51
N ALA A 77 15.94 -31.37 -11.50
CA ALA A 77 14.65 -31.12 -10.86
C ALA A 77 14.57 -29.72 -10.26
N GLN A 78 15.62 -29.32 -9.52
CA GLN A 78 15.70 -28.00 -8.90
C GLN A 78 15.78 -26.88 -9.93
N MET A 79 16.52 -27.06 -11.03
CA MET A 79 16.55 -26.09 -12.13
C MET A 79 15.19 -25.95 -12.82
N ALA A 80 14.51 -27.07 -13.09
CA ALA A 80 13.16 -27.06 -13.66
C ALA A 80 12.16 -26.38 -12.71
N MET A 81 12.18 -26.72 -11.42
CA MET A 81 11.31 -26.09 -10.40
C MET A 81 11.60 -24.59 -10.25
N SER A 82 12.87 -24.19 -10.27
CA SER A 82 13.27 -22.78 -10.23
C SER A 82 12.76 -22.03 -11.46
N ARG A 83 12.78 -22.66 -12.65
CA ARG A 83 12.21 -22.07 -13.86
C ARG A 83 10.70 -21.90 -13.71
N VAL A 84 9.96 -22.94 -13.36
CA VAL A 84 8.49 -22.88 -13.16
C VAL A 84 8.12 -21.83 -12.12
N THR A 85 8.83 -21.80 -10.99
CA THR A 85 8.62 -20.83 -9.91
C THR A 85 8.79 -19.40 -10.40
N ARG A 86 9.82 -19.12 -11.21
CA ARG A 86 10.04 -17.79 -11.78
C ARG A 86 8.87 -17.36 -12.68
N GLU A 87 8.42 -18.24 -13.56
CA GLU A 87 7.31 -17.94 -14.49
C GLU A 87 6.00 -17.66 -13.74
N ILE A 88 5.72 -18.37 -12.65
CA ILE A 88 4.54 -18.13 -11.80
C ILE A 88 4.70 -16.83 -10.99
N THR A 89 5.90 -16.55 -10.48
CA THR A 89 6.18 -15.33 -9.69
C THR A 89 5.98 -14.08 -10.55
N GLU A 90 6.48 -14.09 -11.79
CA GLU A 90 6.41 -12.97 -12.74
C GLU A 90 5.08 -12.91 -13.54
N MET A 91 4.16 -13.84 -13.28
CA MET A 91 2.88 -13.92 -13.96
C MET A 91 2.00 -12.70 -13.65
N MET A 92 1.43 -12.12 -14.72
CA MET A 92 0.46 -11.03 -14.66
C MET A 92 -0.97 -11.56 -14.71
N ASN A 93 -1.25 -12.53 -15.58
CA ASN A 93 -2.58 -13.11 -15.71
C ASN A 93 -2.54 -14.53 -16.30
N VAL A 94 -3.61 -15.26 -16.06
CA VAL A 94 -3.96 -16.55 -16.66
C VAL A 94 -4.85 -16.25 -17.87
N TYR A 95 -4.32 -16.45 -19.08
CA TYR A 95 -4.99 -16.00 -20.31
C TYR A 95 -6.04 -16.98 -20.85
N SER A 96 -6.04 -18.23 -20.39
CA SER A 96 -7.03 -19.26 -20.71
C SER A 96 -7.28 -20.15 -19.49
N ALA A 97 -8.32 -20.99 -19.47
CA ALA A 97 -8.64 -21.79 -18.28
C ALA A 97 -7.47 -22.73 -17.91
N ALA A 98 -7.00 -22.65 -16.67
CA ALA A 98 -5.93 -23.49 -16.15
C ALA A 98 -6.48 -24.77 -15.52
N SER A 99 -5.70 -25.84 -15.56
CA SER A 99 -6.04 -27.15 -15.02
C SER A 99 -5.00 -27.64 -14.00
N ASN A 100 -5.24 -28.80 -13.41
CA ASN A 100 -4.31 -29.41 -12.47
C ASN A 100 -2.99 -29.89 -13.10
N ALA A 101 -2.88 -29.87 -14.44
CA ALA A 101 -1.69 -30.31 -15.17
C ALA A 101 -1.14 -29.25 -16.14
N THR A 102 -1.89 -28.16 -16.38
CA THR A 102 -1.53 -27.12 -17.34
C THR A 102 -1.82 -25.71 -16.80
N LEU A 103 -0.83 -24.83 -16.87
CA LEU A 103 -0.92 -23.42 -16.52
C LEU A 103 -0.60 -22.54 -17.73
N PRO A 104 -1.63 -22.00 -18.39
CA PRO A 104 -1.50 -20.93 -19.36
C PRO A 104 -1.32 -19.58 -18.66
N LEU A 105 -0.20 -18.89 -18.88
CA LEU A 105 0.14 -17.64 -18.22
C LEU A 105 0.70 -16.59 -19.18
N THR A 106 0.59 -15.33 -18.79
CA THR A 106 1.30 -14.19 -19.42
C THR A 106 2.23 -13.59 -18.37
N GLY A 107 3.49 -13.33 -18.73
CA GLY A 107 4.52 -12.79 -17.83
C GLY A 107 5.29 -11.61 -18.41
N THR A 108 6.04 -10.92 -17.57
CA THR A 108 6.78 -9.69 -17.91
C THR A 108 7.96 -9.92 -18.87
N GLY A 109 8.56 -11.12 -18.88
CA GLY A 109 9.70 -11.49 -19.75
C GLY A 109 9.40 -12.57 -20.81
N ASN A 110 8.13 -12.87 -21.07
CA ASN A 110 7.72 -14.15 -21.68
C ASN A 110 7.33 -14.09 -23.16
N CYS A 111 7.85 -13.10 -23.88
CA CYS A 111 7.48 -12.85 -25.26
C CYS A 111 8.12 -13.83 -26.25
N TYR A 112 7.28 -14.57 -26.97
CA TYR A 112 7.66 -15.35 -28.14
C TYR A 112 7.86 -14.43 -29.36
N SER A 113 7.02 -13.42 -29.51
CA SER A 113 7.15 -12.36 -30.49
C SER A 113 6.83 -11.00 -29.88
N THR A 114 6.97 -9.92 -30.66
CA THR A 114 6.53 -8.59 -30.21
C THR A 114 5.04 -8.57 -29.89
N THR A 115 4.21 -9.40 -30.52
CA THR A 115 2.75 -9.43 -30.37
C THR A 115 2.23 -10.59 -29.51
N ASP A 116 3.08 -11.55 -29.13
CA ASP A 116 2.67 -12.78 -28.44
C ASP A 116 3.56 -13.05 -27.22
N CYS A 117 3.01 -12.82 -26.03
CA CYS A 117 3.71 -12.93 -24.74
C CYS A 117 3.08 -13.92 -23.77
N VAL A 118 2.51 -14.99 -24.31
CA VAL A 118 1.92 -16.06 -23.50
C VAL A 118 2.84 -17.28 -23.44
N ARG A 119 2.73 -18.04 -22.34
CA ARG A 119 3.38 -19.34 -22.16
C ARG A 119 2.41 -20.33 -21.54
N THR A 120 2.55 -21.60 -21.89
CA THR A 120 1.85 -22.68 -21.21
C THR A 120 2.87 -23.63 -20.60
N ILE A 121 2.76 -23.85 -19.29
CA ILE A 121 3.55 -24.84 -18.55
C ILE A 121 2.67 -26.04 -18.28
N GLY A 122 3.16 -27.25 -18.49
CA GLY A 122 2.40 -28.44 -18.11
C GLY A 122 3.11 -29.75 -18.34
N LEU A 123 2.43 -30.84 -18.03
CA LEU A 123 2.91 -32.20 -18.28
C LEU A 123 2.42 -32.71 -19.65
N ASP A 124 3.36 -33.19 -20.45
CA ASP A 124 3.07 -33.85 -21.73
C ASP A 124 4.02 -35.05 -21.91
N ASN A 125 3.43 -36.23 -22.15
CA ASN A 125 4.15 -37.50 -22.37
C ASN A 125 5.28 -37.79 -21.36
N GLY A 126 5.01 -37.61 -20.05
CA GLY A 126 5.98 -37.86 -18.98
C GLY A 126 7.10 -36.82 -18.85
N ALA A 127 6.98 -35.67 -19.50
CA ALA A 127 7.90 -34.55 -19.40
C ALA A 127 7.16 -33.25 -19.04
N VAL A 128 7.73 -32.45 -18.13
CA VAL A 128 7.24 -31.10 -17.88
C VAL A 128 7.83 -30.19 -18.95
N LYS A 129 6.96 -29.54 -19.71
CA LYS A 129 7.31 -28.69 -20.86
C LYS A 129 6.83 -27.26 -20.67
N ILE A 130 7.47 -26.34 -21.40
CA ILE A 130 7.06 -24.95 -21.53
C ILE A 130 6.87 -24.61 -23.02
N ALA A 131 5.64 -24.30 -23.41
CA ALA A 131 5.31 -23.84 -24.75
C ALA A 131 5.25 -22.31 -24.76
N SER A 132 5.90 -21.67 -25.74
CA SER A 132 5.87 -20.21 -25.92
C SER A 132 4.98 -19.85 -27.10
N GLY A 133 4.11 -18.86 -26.91
CA GLY A 133 3.17 -18.36 -27.92
C GLY A 133 1.79 -19.00 -27.87
N SER A 134 0.76 -18.26 -28.30
CA SER A 134 -0.65 -18.64 -28.15
C SER A 134 -1.09 -19.77 -29.08
N GLY A 135 -0.35 -20.00 -30.17
CA GLY A 135 -0.58 -21.07 -31.14
C GLY A 135 0.24 -22.34 -30.91
N THR A 136 1.16 -22.35 -29.95
CA THR A 136 2.07 -23.49 -29.72
C THR A 136 1.43 -24.47 -28.74
N THR A 137 1.20 -25.71 -29.19
CA THR A 137 0.71 -26.78 -28.32
C THR A 137 1.78 -27.23 -27.33
N LEU A 138 1.38 -27.70 -26.15
CA LEU A 138 2.32 -28.18 -25.12
C LEU A 138 3.23 -29.31 -25.63
N ALA A 139 2.74 -30.14 -26.57
CA ALA A 139 3.51 -31.21 -27.20
C ALA A 139 4.79 -30.71 -27.90
N ASN A 140 4.73 -29.53 -28.52
CA ASN A 140 5.83 -28.88 -29.24
C ASN A 140 6.65 -27.91 -28.36
N GLY A 141 6.38 -27.87 -27.06
CA GLY A 141 7.11 -27.02 -26.11
C GLY A 141 8.50 -27.55 -25.73
N ASP A 142 9.32 -26.67 -25.16
CA ASP A 142 10.66 -27.01 -24.66
C ASP A 142 10.57 -27.89 -23.42
N ILE A 143 11.40 -28.93 -23.36
CA ILE A 143 11.45 -29.85 -22.22
C ILE A 143 12.23 -29.21 -21.07
N LEU A 144 11.58 -29.00 -19.91
CA LEU A 144 12.24 -28.58 -18.69
C LEU A 144 12.86 -29.78 -17.95
N ILE A 145 12.10 -30.88 -17.86
CA ILE A 145 12.56 -32.14 -17.25
C ILE A 145 11.73 -33.32 -17.75
N SER A 146 12.39 -34.46 -17.97
CA SER A 146 11.79 -35.73 -18.39
C SER A 146 11.67 -36.73 -17.23
N ASN A 147 10.96 -37.84 -17.46
CA ASN A 147 10.71 -38.91 -16.49
C ASN A 147 9.94 -38.45 -15.23
N VAL A 148 8.95 -37.59 -15.45
CA VAL A 148 8.06 -37.10 -14.39
C VAL A 148 6.88 -38.07 -14.26
N GLY A 149 6.80 -38.73 -13.10
CA GLY A 149 5.73 -39.68 -12.79
C GLY A 149 4.42 -38.99 -12.39
N ASN A 150 4.49 -37.80 -11.81
CA ASN A 150 3.32 -36.98 -11.48
C ASN A 150 3.68 -35.49 -11.51
N PHE A 151 2.80 -34.64 -12.05
CA PHE A 151 2.90 -33.18 -12.00
C PHE A 151 1.51 -32.63 -11.70
N LYS A 152 1.37 -31.94 -10.57
CA LYS A 152 0.10 -31.40 -10.09
C LYS A 152 0.22 -29.92 -9.74
N LEU A 153 -0.75 -29.15 -10.21
CA LEU A 153 -0.95 -27.75 -9.90
C LEU A 153 -2.21 -27.59 -9.03
N THR A 154 -2.13 -26.74 -8.01
CA THR A 154 -3.26 -26.38 -7.15
C THR A 154 -3.25 -24.87 -6.95
N TYR A 155 -4.40 -24.25 -7.17
CA TYR A 155 -4.58 -22.80 -7.15
C TYR A 155 -5.28 -22.39 -5.86
N TYR A 156 -4.90 -21.25 -5.28
CA TYR A 156 -5.46 -20.78 -4.02
C TYR A 156 -6.15 -19.43 -4.19
N ASN A 157 -7.36 -19.29 -3.64
CA ASN A 157 -8.02 -18.01 -3.37
C ASN A 157 -8.08 -17.80 -1.85
N GLY A 158 -7.04 -17.19 -1.29
CA GLY A 158 -6.88 -17.11 0.16
C GLY A 158 -6.68 -18.51 0.76
N ALA A 159 -7.63 -18.94 1.60
CA ALA A 159 -7.61 -20.26 2.23
C ALA A 159 -8.18 -21.38 1.34
N ASP A 160 -8.97 -21.03 0.31
CA ASP A 160 -9.66 -22.01 -0.54
C ASP A 160 -8.73 -22.52 -1.63
N ASP A 161 -8.70 -23.83 -1.87
CA ASP A 161 -7.92 -24.47 -2.93
C ASP A 161 -8.79 -25.03 -4.06
N THR A 162 -8.29 -24.93 -5.30
CA THR A 162 -8.97 -25.45 -6.49
C THR A 162 -7.98 -26.15 -7.43
N SER A 163 -8.47 -27.14 -8.17
CA SER A 163 -7.69 -27.86 -9.18
C SER A 163 -7.76 -27.22 -10.58
N THR A 164 -8.55 -26.16 -10.73
CA THR A 164 -8.71 -25.40 -11.98
C THR A 164 -8.78 -23.92 -11.66
N TRP A 165 -8.42 -23.08 -12.63
CA TRP A 165 -8.53 -21.62 -12.49
C TRP A 165 -9.16 -20.98 -13.73
N PRO A 166 -10.24 -20.19 -13.59
CA PRO A 166 -10.86 -19.51 -14.72
C PRO A 166 -9.99 -18.35 -15.22
N ALA A 167 -10.00 -18.11 -16.54
CA ALA A 167 -9.30 -16.98 -17.14
C ALA A 167 -9.86 -15.64 -16.64
N GLY A 168 -8.99 -14.66 -16.38
CA GLY A 168 -9.39 -13.30 -16.00
C GLY A 168 -9.77 -13.09 -14.53
N ASN A 169 -9.71 -14.13 -13.69
CA ASN A 169 -9.94 -14.03 -12.23
C ASN A 169 -8.62 -13.83 -11.46
N ASP A 170 -7.60 -13.27 -12.09
CA ASP A 170 -6.19 -13.36 -11.64
C ASP A 170 -5.90 -12.63 -10.33
N ARG A 171 -6.66 -11.58 -10.03
CA ARG A 171 -6.54 -10.80 -8.79
C ARG A 171 -6.87 -11.60 -7.54
N ASN A 172 -7.73 -12.61 -7.67
CA ASN A 172 -8.09 -13.50 -6.57
C ASN A 172 -7.10 -14.66 -6.42
N LEU A 173 -6.15 -14.83 -7.35
CA LEU A 173 -5.15 -15.88 -7.27
C LEU A 173 -4.07 -15.49 -6.26
N SER A 174 -4.07 -16.17 -5.12
CA SER A 174 -3.16 -15.87 -4.01
C SER A 174 -1.85 -16.68 -4.06
N ALA A 175 -1.92 -17.93 -4.52
CA ALA A 175 -0.77 -18.82 -4.67
C ALA A 175 -1.05 -19.94 -5.67
N VAL A 176 0.03 -20.52 -6.22
CA VAL A 176 0.01 -21.76 -6.99
C VAL A 176 0.96 -22.74 -6.33
N LYS A 177 0.45 -23.88 -5.91
CA LYS A 177 1.24 -25.02 -5.44
C LYS A 177 1.59 -25.90 -6.63
N VAL A 178 2.89 -26.16 -6.79
CA VAL A 178 3.46 -27.04 -7.81
C VAL A 178 4.02 -28.27 -7.11
N GLU A 179 3.54 -29.45 -7.51
CA GLU A 179 4.02 -30.74 -7.01
C GLU A 179 4.53 -31.56 -8.18
N MET A 180 5.74 -32.09 -8.07
CA MET A 180 6.32 -32.98 -9.09
C MET A 180 7.00 -34.18 -8.44
N THR A 181 6.78 -35.36 -9.02
CA THR A 181 7.45 -36.61 -8.63
C THR A 181 8.26 -37.12 -9.79
N ILE A 182 9.56 -37.38 -9.58
CA ILE A 182 10.46 -37.86 -10.62
C ILE A 182 10.71 -39.36 -10.42
N SER A 183 10.55 -40.13 -11.49
CA SER A 183 10.82 -41.56 -11.49
C SER A 183 12.27 -41.81 -11.90
N ARG A 184 12.99 -42.61 -11.11
CA ARG A 184 14.30 -43.14 -11.51
C ARG A 184 14.14 -44.25 -12.55
N ALA A 185 15.26 -44.58 -13.22
CA ALA A 185 15.32 -45.63 -14.23
C ALA A 185 14.99 -47.05 -13.69
N ASP A 186 15.04 -47.25 -12.38
CA ASP A 186 14.67 -48.50 -11.68
C ASP A 186 13.18 -48.57 -11.28
N GLY A 187 12.37 -47.59 -11.69
CA GLY A 187 10.95 -47.51 -11.36
C GLY A 187 10.64 -47.00 -9.95
N LYS A 188 11.65 -46.66 -9.14
CA LYS A 188 11.45 -46.05 -7.81
C LYS A 188 11.27 -44.54 -7.94
N ALA A 189 10.33 -43.97 -7.19
CA ALA A 189 10.09 -42.53 -7.16
C ALA A 189 11.07 -41.82 -6.21
N LEU A 190 11.61 -40.69 -6.65
CA LEU A 190 12.24 -39.73 -5.74
C LEU A 190 11.16 -39.05 -4.89
N GLN A 191 11.56 -38.49 -3.75
CA GLN A 191 10.67 -37.70 -2.89
C GLN A 191 9.99 -36.59 -3.72
N PRO A 192 8.67 -36.35 -3.52
CA PRO A 192 7.96 -35.32 -4.26
C PRO A 192 8.56 -33.95 -3.95
N LEU A 193 8.85 -33.18 -4.99
CA LEU A 193 9.24 -31.78 -4.87
C LEU A 193 7.97 -30.93 -4.86
N THR A 194 7.83 -30.12 -3.83
CA THR A 194 6.69 -29.20 -3.66
C THR A 194 7.20 -27.77 -3.55
N ALA A 195 6.56 -26.85 -4.28
CA ALA A 195 6.79 -25.42 -4.16
C ALA A 195 5.44 -24.69 -4.13
N ILE A 196 5.25 -23.81 -3.15
CA ILE A 196 4.13 -22.86 -3.12
C ILE A 196 4.66 -21.53 -3.60
N VAL A 197 4.10 -21.01 -4.68
CA VAL A 197 4.59 -19.81 -5.36
C VAL A 197 3.50 -18.75 -5.35
N HIS A 198 3.84 -17.56 -4.89
CA HIS A 198 2.95 -16.41 -4.88
C HIS A 198 3.22 -15.55 -6.12
N PRO A 199 2.24 -15.38 -7.03
CA PRO A 199 2.36 -14.42 -8.11
C PRO A 199 2.54 -13.00 -7.53
N ARG A 200 3.42 -12.21 -8.15
CA ARG A 200 3.71 -10.83 -7.70
C ARG A 200 3.05 -9.77 -8.56
N ASN A 201 2.80 -10.07 -9.83
CA ASN A 201 2.35 -9.09 -10.82
C ASN A 201 0.86 -9.20 -11.18
N ASN A 202 0.11 -10.09 -10.53
CA ASN A 202 -1.31 -10.31 -10.80
C ASN A 202 -2.26 -9.34 -10.07
N GLY A 203 -1.70 -8.32 -9.41
CA GLY A 203 -2.50 -7.33 -8.68
C GLY A 203 -3.23 -7.90 -7.46
N ASN A 204 -2.79 -9.04 -6.92
CA ASN A 204 -3.31 -9.61 -5.69
C ASN A 204 -3.19 -8.60 -4.53
N LEU A 205 -4.30 -8.38 -3.81
CA LEU A 205 -4.41 -7.44 -2.68
C LEU A 205 -3.85 -8.01 -1.35
N GLY A 206 -3.15 -9.15 -1.41
CA GLY A 206 -2.53 -9.75 -0.23
C GLY A 206 -3.54 -10.47 0.66
N GLY A 207 -4.44 -11.26 0.06
CA GLY A 207 -5.38 -12.12 0.81
C GLY A 207 -4.68 -13.03 1.82
N ASN A 208 -5.46 -13.58 2.77
CA ASN A 208 -4.94 -14.43 3.84
C ASN A 208 -4.02 -15.51 3.23
N PRO A 209 -2.77 -15.67 3.69
CA PRO A 209 -1.87 -16.64 3.09
C PRO A 209 -2.51 -18.02 3.17
N PRO A 210 -2.34 -18.87 2.15
CA PRO A 210 -2.82 -20.25 2.19
C PRO A 210 -2.29 -20.90 3.49
N PRO A 211 -3.10 -21.76 4.15
CA PRO A 211 -2.76 -22.35 5.44
C PRO A 211 -1.33 -22.89 5.40
N THR A 212 -0.48 -22.31 6.24
CA THR A 212 0.97 -22.52 6.19
C THR A 212 1.29 -23.98 6.45
N THR A 213 1.64 -24.72 5.41
CA THR A 213 2.82 -25.60 5.50
C THR A 213 4.01 -24.73 5.10
N THR A 214 4.82 -24.37 6.09
CA THR A 214 6.05 -23.56 6.06
C THR A 214 6.63 -23.28 4.65
N PRO A 215 6.80 -22.01 4.23
CA PRO A 215 7.39 -21.67 2.94
C PRO A 215 8.81 -22.24 2.81
N GLY A 216 9.07 -22.95 1.72
CA GLY A 216 10.40 -23.05 1.12
C GLY A 216 11.53 -23.57 2.02
N SER A 217 11.28 -24.55 2.86
CA SER A 217 12.28 -25.61 3.02
C SER A 217 11.83 -26.76 2.12
N LEU A 218 12.76 -27.41 1.43
CA LEU A 218 12.51 -28.77 0.95
C LEU A 218 12.23 -29.61 2.21
N SER A 219 10.98 -29.62 2.69
CA SER A 219 10.60 -30.45 3.82
C SER A 219 10.54 -31.87 3.29
N VAL A 220 11.69 -32.53 3.32
CA VAL A 220 11.73 -33.99 3.39
C VAL A 220 10.86 -34.34 4.58
N SER A 221 9.67 -34.91 4.33
CA SER A 221 8.80 -35.33 5.42
C SER A 221 9.62 -36.23 6.34
N THR A 222 9.82 -35.76 7.57
CA THR A 222 10.63 -36.42 8.59
C THR A 222 9.85 -37.58 9.16
N GLY A 223 9.72 -38.65 8.38
CA GLY A 223 9.12 -39.89 8.82
C GLY A 223 10.07 -40.75 9.65
N TRP A 224 11.33 -40.93 9.21
CA TRP A 224 12.19 -41.96 9.81
C TRP A 224 13.71 -41.67 9.66
N ASN A 225 14.26 -40.71 10.42
CA ASN A 225 15.69 -40.36 10.40
C ASN A 225 16.50 -40.98 11.55
N CYS A 226 17.78 -41.28 11.32
CA CYS A 226 18.73 -41.68 12.37
C CYS A 226 19.34 -40.43 13.04
N PHE A 227 18.63 -39.83 14.01
CA PHE A 227 18.99 -38.56 14.66
C PHE A 227 20.45 -38.47 15.15
N VAL A 228 20.91 -39.48 15.89
CA VAL A 228 22.26 -39.50 16.50
C VAL A 228 23.34 -39.63 15.44
N ALA A 229 23.12 -40.49 14.43
CA ALA A 229 24.07 -40.67 13.34
C ALA A 229 24.13 -39.43 12.44
N THR A 230 22.98 -38.81 12.14
CA THR A 230 22.93 -37.52 11.42
C THR A 230 23.60 -36.40 12.20
N ALA A 231 23.43 -36.33 13.53
CA ALA A 231 24.12 -35.32 14.35
C ALA A 231 25.65 -35.51 14.35
N ALA A 232 26.12 -36.76 14.33
CA ALA A 232 27.55 -37.05 14.29
C ALA A 232 28.17 -36.86 12.90
N TYR A 233 27.51 -37.31 11.83
CA TYR A 233 28.03 -37.26 10.46
C TYR A 233 27.65 -35.98 9.69
N GLY A 234 26.74 -35.17 10.22
CA GLY A 234 26.39 -33.84 9.70
C GLY A 234 25.29 -33.84 8.63
N ASP A 235 25.00 -34.98 8.01
CA ASP A 235 24.01 -35.11 6.94
C ASP A 235 23.20 -36.42 7.08
N THR A 236 21.91 -36.35 6.77
CA THR A 236 20.99 -37.49 6.66
C THR A 236 21.30 -38.40 5.46
N ALA A 237 21.92 -37.86 4.40
CA ALA A 237 22.33 -38.60 3.21
C ALA A 237 23.76 -39.15 3.30
N HIS A 238 24.44 -38.98 4.44
CA HIS A 238 25.79 -39.51 4.62
C HIS A 238 25.80 -41.05 4.48
N PRO A 239 26.74 -41.68 3.76
CA PRO A 239 26.72 -43.12 3.47
C PRO A 239 26.64 -44.01 4.73
N MET A 240 27.36 -43.63 5.79
CA MET A 240 27.32 -44.34 7.07
C MET A 240 25.94 -44.27 7.74
N VAL A 241 25.20 -43.19 7.51
CA VAL A 241 23.83 -43.01 8.02
C VAL A 241 22.85 -43.83 7.18
N GLN A 242 23.04 -43.88 5.85
CA GLN A 242 22.23 -44.70 4.95
C GLN A 242 22.34 -46.20 5.28
N ILE A 243 23.57 -46.72 5.48
CA ILE A 243 23.79 -48.13 5.86
C ILE A 243 23.02 -48.49 7.16
N LEU A 244 23.04 -47.61 8.15
CA LEU A 244 22.32 -47.83 9.41
C LEU A 244 20.79 -47.74 9.23
N ARG A 245 20.31 -46.88 8.32
CA ARG A 245 18.89 -46.78 7.97
C ARG A 245 18.40 -48.03 7.25
N ASP A 246 19.15 -48.51 6.27
CA ASP A 246 18.78 -49.70 5.50
C ASP A 246 18.78 -50.94 6.41
N PHE A 247 19.75 -51.05 7.33
CA PHE A 247 19.73 -52.11 8.35
C PHE A 247 18.51 -52.05 9.27
N ARG A 248 18.14 -50.84 9.70
CA ARG A 248 16.94 -50.63 10.52
C ARG A 248 15.70 -51.09 9.75
N ASP A 249 15.55 -50.61 8.53
CA ASP A 249 14.33 -50.77 7.74
C ASP A 249 14.18 -52.20 7.19
N GLU A 250 15.26 -52.85 6.76
CA GLU A 250 15.21 -54.19 6.16
C GLU A 250 15.42 -55.35 7.14
N TYR A 251 16.11 -55.14 8.27
CA TYR A 251 16.48 -56.24 9.19
C TYR A 251 15.97 -56.02 10.60
N LEU A 252 16.07 -54.81 11.15
CA LEU A 252 15.75 -54.55 12.55
C LEU A 252 14.24 -54.53 12.81
N VAL A 253 13.44 -53.93 11.94
CA VAL A 253 11.97 -53.80 12.13
C VAL A 253 11.22 -55.14 11.96
N ASN A 254 11.84 -56.11 11.30
CA ASN A 254 11.22 -57.40 10.97
C ASN A 254 11.02 -58.34 12.18
N TRP A 255 11.61 -58.05 13.34
CA TRP A 255 11.44 -58.88 14.55
C TRP A 255 11.02 -58.04 15.78
N PRO A 256 10.32 -58.63 16.76
CA PRO A 256 9.70 -57.89 17.87
C PRO A 256 10.67 -57.05 18.72
N GLY A 257 11.85 -57.57 19.04
CA GLY A 257 12.83 -56.82 19.84
C GLY A 257 13.50 -55.68 19.08
N GLY A 258 13.60 -55.77 17.76
CA GLY A 258 14.10 -54.67 16.94
C GLY A 258 13.08 -53.54 16.83
N ARG A 259 11.78 -53.84 16.78
CA ARG A 259 10.71 -52.81 16.89
C ARG A 259 10.72 -52.09 18.23
N TRP A 260 10.97 -52.83 19.33
CA TRP A 260 11.14 -52.23 20.65
C TRP A 260 12.37 -51.30 20.70
N PHE A 261 13.52 -51.74 20.20
CA PHE A 261 14.73 -50.91 20.15
C PHE A 261 14.54 -49.64 19.31
N VAL A 262 13.87 -49.77 18.16
CA VAL A 262 13.53 -48.62 17.32
C VAL A 262 12.62 -47.66 18.08
N LYS A 263 11.59 -48.15 18.78
CA LYS A 263 10.71 -47.30 19.58
C LYS A 263 11.49 -46.47 20.62
N GLU A 264 12.35 -47.12 21.41
CA GLU A 264 13.18 -46.45 22.41
C GLU A 264 14.16 -45.45 21.79
N TYR A 265 14.75 -45.80 20.64
CA TYR A 265 15.62 -44.90 19.91
C TYR A 265 14.90 -43.63 19.44
N TYR A 266 13.65 -43.72 19.00
CA TYR A 266 12.88 -42.55 18.57
C TYR A 266 12.35 -41.73 19.76
N GLU A 267 12.14 -42.35 20.92
CA GLU A 267 11.72 -41.67 22.15
C GLU A 267 12.87 -40.84 22.77
N HIS A 268 14.09 -41.37 22.78
CA HIS A 268 15.24 -40.73 23.44
C HIS A 268 16.31 -40.14 22.50
N GLY A 269 16.33 -40.55 21.23
CA GLY A 269 17.33 -40.16 20.24
C GLY A 269 17.41 -38.65 19.93
N PRO A 270 16.29 -37.90 19.85
CA PRO A 270 16.34 -36.45 19.58
C PRO A 270 17.10 -35.64 20.64
N ALA A 271 16.94 -35.98 21.93
CA ALA A 271 17.64 -35.31 23.03
C ALA A 271 19.16 -35.55 22.95
N LEU A 272 19.57 -36.79 22.68
CA LEU A 272 20.98 -37.15 22.49
C LEU A 272 21.59 -36.47 21.26
N ALA A 273 20.83 -36.36 20.16
CA ALA A 273 21.29 -35.69 18.94
C ALA A 273 21.56 -34.19 19.15
N ASN A 274 20.76 -33.50 19.97
CA ASN A 274 20.98 -32.10 20.30
C ASN A 274 22.25 -31.86 21.13
N ILE A 275 22.64 -32.80 21.99
CA ILE A 275 23.89 -32.72 22.78
C ILE A 275 25.13 -32.87 21.88
N ILE A 276 25.02 -33.65 20.80
CA ILE A 276 26.13 -33.93 19.88
C ILE A 276 26.30 -32.83 18.82
N ARG A 277 25.19 -32.22 18.39
CA ARG A 277 25.18 -31.22 17.30
C ARG A 277 26.04 -30.01 17.67
N ASN A 278 26.85 -29.53 16.72
CA ASN A 278 27.76 -28.38 16.86
C ASN A 278 28.91 -28.55 17.88
N GLN A 279 29.18 -29.76 18.38
CA GLN A 279 30.28 -30.06 19.30
C GLN A 279 31.32 -30.97 18.64
N PRO A 280 32.48 -30.46 18.18
CA PRO A 280 33.46 -31.22 17.38
C PRO A 280 33.96 -32.50 18.06
N LEU A 281 34.22 -32.43 19.38
CA LEU A 281 34.71 -33.57 20.16
C LEU A 281 33.63 -34.65 20.34
N ALA A 282 32.37 -34.26 20.56
CA ALA A 282 31.26 -35.19 20.71
C ALA A 282 30.94 -35.88 19.38
N MET A 283 30.93 -35.13 18.26
CA MET A 283 30.77 -35.70 16.92
C MET A 283 31.87 -36.71 16.60
N TRP A 284 33.12 -36.39 16.91
CA TRP A 284 34.25 -37.29 16.71
C TRP A 284 34.12 -38.58 17.55
N ALA A 285 33.81 -38.45 18.84
CA ALA A 285 33.62 -39.60 19.73
C ALA A 285 32.51 -40.54 19.25
N VAL A 286 31.37 -39.97 18.82
CA VAL A 286 30.24 -40.74 18.30
C VAL A 286 30.57 -41.40 16.95
N ARG A 287 31.35 -40.75 16.08
CA ARG A 287 31.85 -41.37 14.85
C ARG A 287 32.75 -42.58 15.14
N CYS A 288 33.65 -42.47 16.12
CA CYS A 288 34.49 -43.58 16.55
C CYS A 288 33.69 -44.75 17.12
N LEU A 289 32.61 -44.46 17.86
CA LEU A 289 31.74 -45.47 18.45
C LEU A 289 30.83 -46.15 17.42
N LEU A 290 30.32 -45.39 16.43
CA LEU A 290 29.46 -45.91 15.37
C LEU A 290 30.24 -46.64 14.27
N ALA A 291 31.47 -46.24 13.96
CA ALA A 291 32.28 -46.85 12.89
C ALA A 291 32.34 -48.39 12.93
N PRO A 292 32.67 -49.06 14.05
CA PRO A 292 32.71 -50.53 14.08
C PRO A 292 31.33 -51.16 13.87
N VAL A 293 30.26 -50.51 14.35
CA VAL A 293 28.88 -50.97 14.13
C VAL A 293 28.49 -50.83 12.67
N VAL A 294 28.83 -49.73 12.02
CA VAL A 294 28.55 -49.52 10.59
C VAL A 294 29.31 -50.52 9.74
N VAL A 295 30.58 -50.81 10.06
CA VAL A 295 31.36 -51.84 9.35
C VAL A 295 30.75 -53.23 9.55
N LEU A 296 30.34 -53.58 10.78
CA LEU A 296 29.67 -54.86 11.05
C LEU A 296 28.37 -54.99 10.26
N VAL A 297 27.54 -53.95 10.28
CA VAL A 297 26.27 -53.90 9.56
C VAL A 297 26.50 -53.99 8.04
N PHE A 298 27.50 -53.27 7.53
CA PHE A 298 27.90 -53.36 6.13
C PHE A 298 28.35 -54.78 5.76
N CYS A 299 29.12 -55.44 6.62
CA CYS A 299 29.51 -56.84 6.42
C CYS A 299 28.30 -57.79 6.44
N LEU A 300 27.37 -57.62 7.38
CA LEU A 300 26.15 -58.43 7.48
C LEU A 300 25.25 -58.29 6.25
N MET A 301 25.04 -57.06 5.77
CA MET A 301 24.10 -56.78 4.68
C MET A 301 24.68 -57.07 3.30
N TYR A 302 25.96 -56.73 3.06
CA TYR A 302 26.53 -56.72 1.71
C TYR A 302 27.61 -57.78 1.49
N THR A 303 28.26 -58.30 2.55
CA THR A 303 29.33 -59.31 2.44
C THR A 303 29.22 -60.40 3.53
N PRO A 304 28.12 -61.18 3.60
CA PRO A 304 27.87 -62.14 4.69
C PRO A 304 28.96 -63.23 4.82
N LEU A 305 29.67 -63.53 3.74
CA LEU A 305 30.82 -64.46 3.72
C LEU A 305 32.09 -63.90 4.38
N ALA A 306 32.18 -62.59 4.63
CA ALA A 306 33.31 -61.96 5.32
C ALA A 306 33.31 -62.28 6.83
N ILE A 307 32.15 -62.52 7.43
CA ILE A 307 31.99 -62.82 8.86
C ILE A 307 32.66 -64.15 9.26
N PRO A 308 32.38 -65.30 8.60
CA PRO A 308 33.09 -66.53 8.89
C PRO A 308 34.59 -66.41 8.59
N PHE A 309 34.99 -65.56 7.64
CA PHE A 309 36.39 -65.34 7.28
C PHE A 309 37.18 -64.54 8.34
N ILE A 310 36.59 -63.47 8.90
CA ILE A 310 37.19 -62.70 10.01
C ILE A 310 37.30 -63.58 11.26
N LEU A 311 36.29 -64.41 11.53
CA LEU A 311 36.34 -65.39 12.61
C LEU A 311 37.48 -66.39 12.41
N LEU A 312 37.65 -66.91 11.19
CA LEU A 312 38.70 -67.88 10.85
C LEU A 312 40.11 -67.26 10.98
N ILE A 313 40.31 -66.01 10.54
CA ILE A 313 41.56 -65.27 10.77
C ILE A 313 41.80 -65.02 12.26
N SER A 314 40.77 -64.66 13.03
CA SER A 314 40.91 -64.45 14.48
C SER A 314 41.28 -65.74 15.21
N ILE A 315 40.76 -66.89 14.76
CA ILE A 315 41.10 -68.22 15.29
C ILE A 315 42.54 -68.58 14.91
N ILE A 316 42.99 -68.29 13.69
CA ILE A 316 44.39 -68.51 13.28
C ILE A 316 45.36 -67.61 14.07
N LEU A 317 45.02 -66.33 14.27
CA LEU A 317 45.85 -65.39 15.05
C LEU A 317 45.90 -65.74 16.54
N THR A 318 44.77 -66.14 17.13
CA THR A 318 44.71 -66.56 18.54
C THR A 318 45.43 -67.88 18.77
N THR A 319 45.32 -68.85 17.85
CA THR A 319 46.08 -70.11 17.92
C THR A 319 47.57 -69.91 17.68
N ALA A 320 47.98 -68.99 16.79
CA ALA A 320 49.38 -68.60 16.60
C ALA A 320 49.97 -67.89 17.84
N LEU A 321 49.23 -66.97 18.46
CA LEU A 321 49.64 -66.32 19.72
C LEU A 321 49.70 -67.32 20.89
N PHE A 322 48.78 -68.29 20.95
CA PHE A 322 48.82 -69.36 21.96
C PHE A 322 49.97 -70.35 21.75
N ALA A 323 50.35 -70.63 20.49
CA ALA A 323 51.50 -71.46 20.16
C ALA A 323 52.83 -70.79 20.55
N VAL A 324 52.92 -69.47 20.43
CA VAL A 324 54.08 -68.68 20.89
C VAL A 324 54.18 -68.64 22.42
N LYS A 325 53.04 -68.62 23.14
CA LYS A 325 53.01 -68.59 24.61
C LYS A 325 53.38 -69.93 25.29
N ARG A 326 53.36 -71.06 24.56
CA ARG A 326 53.67 -72.40 25.11
C ARG A 326 55.10 -72.89 24.92
N ARG A 327 55.97 -72.16 24.20
CA ARG A 327 57.40 -72.47 24.11
C ARG A 327 58.21 -71.34 24.76
N GLY A 328 58.62 -71.55 26.01
CA GLY A 328 59.63 -70.71 26.65
C GLY A 328 60.96 -70.86 25.92
N ILE A 329 61.34 -69.87 25.11
CA ILE A 329 62.64 -69.78 24.44
C ILE A 329 63.14 -68.33 24.57
N PRO A 330 64.44 -68.11 24.84
CA PRO A 330 65.00 -66.79 25.15
C PRO A 330 65.02 -65.86 23.94
N ALA A 331 65.10 -64.56 24.21
CA ALA A 331 65.21 -63.50 23.22
C ALA A 331 66.39 -63.74 22.26
N VAL A 332 66.08 -63.97 20.99
CA VAL A 332 67.03 -63.83 19.88
C VAL A 332 66.45 -62.85 18.90
N SER A 333 67.04 -61.65 18.88
CA SER A 333 66.95 -60.68 17.80
C SER A 333 67.43 -61.32 16.50
N GLY A 334 66.52 -61.69 15.60
CA GLY A 334 66.92 -62.21 14.30
C GLY A 334 65.88 -63.03 13.54
N VAL A 335 64.67 -62.53 13.32
CA VAL A 335 63.77 -63.08 12.27
C VAL A 335 63.15 -61.93 11.47
N LEU A 336 64.01 -61.25 10.72
CA LEU A 336 63.61 -60.37 9.61
C LEU A 336 64.71 -60.45 8.55
N ARG A 337 64.88 -61.65 7.99
CA ARG A 337 65.61 -61.83 6.72
C ARG A 337 65.15 -63.09 6.00
N SER A 338 63.94 -63.01 5.44
CA SER A 338 63.67 -63.54 4.11
C SER A 338 63.01 -62.44 3.27
N ARG A 339 63.67 -62.13 2.17
CA ARG A 339 63.27 -61.24 1.07
C ARG A 339 62.05 -61.90 0.39
N GLY A 340 61.06 -61.23 -0.18
CA GLY A 340 60.88 -59.81 -0.53
C GLY A 340 59.75 -59.65 -1.56
N SER A 341 58.73 -60.52 -1.57
CA SER A 341 57.60 -60.45 -2.52
C SER A 341 56.23 -60.44 -1.84
N ILE A 342 56.06 -61.16 -0.73
CA ILE A 342 54.78 -61.23 0.02
C ILE A 342 54.46 -59.89 0.68
N LEU A 343 55.44 -59.28 1.36
CA LEU A 343 55.27 -57.96 1.98
C LEU A 343 55.02 -56.89 0.91
N ILE A 344 55.62 -57.03 -0.28
CA ILE A 344 55.44 -56.08 -1.39
C ILE A 344 54.03 -56.18 -1.97
N SER A 345 53.50 -57.38 -2.23
CA SER A 345 52.12 -57.53 -2.72
C SER A 345 51.09 -57.02 -1.70
N LEU A 346 51.30 -57.26 -0.41
CA LEU A 346 50.39 -56.83 0.65
C LEU A 346 50.47 -55.33 0.92
N ILE A 347 51.67 -54.75 0.85
CA ILE A 347 51.86 -53.29 0.90
C ILE A 347 51.28 -52.64 -0.35
N ILE A 348 51.47 -53.21 -1.55
CA ILE A 348 50.88 -52.67 -2.79
C ILE A 348 49.36 -52.69 -2.72
N THR A 349 48.73 -53.78 -2.25
CA THR A 349 47.26 -53.81 -2.10
C THR A 349 46.77 -52.86 -1.02
N MET A 350 47.47 -52.75 0.13
CA MET A 350 47.15 -51.76 1.17
C MET A 350 47.34 -50.31 0.69
N VAL A 351 48.40 -50.03 -0.06
CA VAL A 351 48.67 -48.69 -0.61
C VAL A 351 47.68 -48.34 -1.71
N ILE A 352 47.29 -49.28 -2.57
CA ILE A 352 46.24 -49.06 -3.58
C ILE A 352 44.90 -48.80 -2.89
N MET A 353 44.53 -49.57 -1.87
CA MET A 353 43.29 -49.36 -1.13
C MET A 353 43.30 -48.07 -0.30
N ALA A 354 44.43 -47.71 0.31
CA ALA A 354 44.60 -46.45 1.02
C ALA A 354 44.58 -45.24 0.08
N ALA A 355 45.21 -45.35 -1.09
CA ALA A 355 45.20 -44.31 -2.12
C ALA A 355 43.79 -44.13 -2.72
N LEU A 356 43.04 -45.22 -2.93
CA LEU A 356 41.64 -45.16 -3.36
C LEU A 356 40.73 -44.56 -2.27
N GLY A 357 40.92 -44.93 -1.01
CA GLY A 357 40.20 -44.34 0.13
C GLY A 357 40.50 -42.84 0.30
N ALA A 358 41.76 -42.43 0.11
CA ALA A 358 42.16 -41.02 0.13
C ALA A 358 41.65 -40.25 -1.09
N ALA A 359 41.59 -40.88 -2.27
CA ALA A 359 41.04 -40.27 -3.50
C ALA A 359 39.52 -40.06 -3.45
N MET A 360 38.80 -40.86 -2.65
CA MET A 360 37.36 -40.70 -2.44
C MET A 360 36.99 -39.48 -1.58
N LEU A 361 37.85 -39.07 -0.63
CA LEU A 361 37.60 -37.95 0.30
C LEU A 361 37.35 -36.59 -0.38
N PRO A 362 38.19 -36.11 -1.32
CA PRO A 362 37.98 -34.82 -1.98
C PRO A 362 36.79 -34.80 -2.96
N MET A 363 36.25 -35.95 -3.36
CA MET A 363 35.04 -36.04 -4.21
C MET A 363 33.74 -35.73 -3.45
N PHE A 364 33.72 -35.82 -2.11
CA PHE A 364 32.53 -35.52 -1.29
C PHE A 364 32.43 -34.05 -0.87
N THR A 365 33.52 -33.28 -0.93
CA THR A 365 33.56 -31.88 -0.48
C THR A 365 33.07 -30.86 -1.52
N SER A 366 33.11 -31.19 -2.82
CA SER A 366 32.75 -30.24 -3.89
C SER A 366 31.24 -29.96 -4.02
N SER A 367 30.37 -30.88 -3.58
CA SER A 367 28.90 -30.68 -3.61
C SER A 367 28.41 -29.58 -2.67
N TYR A 368 29.10 -29.32 -1.56
CA TYR A 368 28.66 -28.36 -0.54
C TYR A 368 28.79 -26.88 -0.94
N MET A 369 29.71 -26.55 -1.86
CA MET A 369 29.99 -25.15 -2.21
C MET A 369 28.93 -24.53 -3.13
N ASN A 370 28.22 -25.34 -3.93
CA ASN A 370 27.18 -24.82 -4.84
C ASN A 370 25.90 -24.41 -4.11
N GLU A 371 25.59 -25.03 -2.96
CA GLU A 371 24.41 -24.69 -2.17
C GLU A 371 24.54 -23.34 -1.46
N ALA A 372 25.76 -22.99 -1.02
CA ALA A 372 26.05 -21.71 -0.37
C ALA A 372 25.82 -20.50 -1.31
N TYR A 373 26.19 -20.61 -2.59
CA TYR A 373 25.97 -19.54 -3.56
C TYR A 373 24.49 -19.35 -3.92
N ALA A 374 23.73 -20.44 -4.01
CA ALA A 374 22.28 -20.38 -4.25
C ALA A 374 21.54 -19.70 -3.08
N ASP A 375 21.97 -19.95 -1.84
CA ASP A 375 21.40 -19.29 -0.66
C ASP A 375 21.72 -17.79 -0.60
N GLN A 376 22.96 -17.41 -0.90
CA GLN A 376 23.37 -16.00 -0.99
C GLN A 376 22.57 -15.23 -2.06
N ALA A 377 22.30 -15.85 -3.21
CA ALA A 377 21.48 -15.25 -4.26
C ALA A 377 20.01 -15.02 -3.85
N ARG A 378 19.42 -15.92 -3.04
CA ARG A 378 18.07 -15.73 -2.47
C ARG A 378 18.04 -14.61 -1.44
N LYS A 379 19.06 -14.52 -0.57
CA LYS A 379 19.18 -13.43 0.40
C LYS A 379 19.30 -12.07 -0.29
N ALA A 380 20.14 -11.97 -1.33
CA ALA A 380 20.27 -10.75 -2.13
C ALA A 380 18.94 -10.33 -2.78
N TYR A 381 18.12 -11.28 -3.23
CA TYR A 381 16.78 -11.01 -3.77
C TYR A 381 15.82 -10.40 -2.73
N TYR A 382 15.64 -11.05 -1.57
CA TYR A 382 14.76 -10.53 -0.52
C TYR A 382 15.23 -9.18 0.02
N LEU A 383 16.54 -8.95 -0.01
CA LEU A 383 17.11 -7.66 0.34
C LEU A 383 16.73 -6.57 -0.66
N ALA A 384 16.71 -6.88 -1.95
CA ALA A 384 16.17 -5.96 -2.95
C ALA A 384 14.66 -5.68 -2.72
N GLU A 385 13.85 -6.70 -2.38
CA GLU A 385 12.43 -6.49 -2.04
C GLU A 385 12.25 -5.56 -0.82
N SER A 386 13.13 -5.66 0.18
CA SER A 386 13.08 -4.77 1.35
C SER A 386 13.33 -3.31 1.00
N GLY A 387 14.18 -3.04 0.01
CA GLY A 387 14.45 -1.69 -0.48
C GLY A 387 13.24 -1.04 -1.14
N PHE A 388 12.33 -1.82 -1.75
CA PHE A 388 11.11 -1.27 -2.36
C PHE A 388 10.15 -0.78 -1.29
N ARG A 389 9.99 -1.57 -0.22
CA ARG A 389 9.18 -1.20 0.95
C ARG A 389 9.72 0.05 1.63
N TYR A 390 11.05 0.15 1.75
CA TYR A 390 11.72 1.35 2.25
C TYR A 390 11.42 2.58 1.38
N ALA A 391 11.53 2.44 0.06
CA ALA A 391 11.25 3.55 -0.87
C ALA A 391 9.80 4.01 -0.81
N ALA A 392 8.85 3.06 -0.80
CA ALA A 392 7.42 3.36 -0.67
C ALA A 392 7.10 4.07 0.65
N TYR A 393 7.70 3.64 1.76
CA TYR A 393 7.52 4.27 3.06
C TYR A 393 7.98 5.73 3.07
N ASN A 394 9.21 6.01 2.64
CA ASN A 394 9.77 7.37 2.64
C ASN A 394 9.01 8.32 1.71
N TYR A 395 8.51 7.82 0.58
CA TYR A 395 7.67 8.61 -0.32
C TYR A 395 6.31 8.93 0.32
N ARG A 396 5.70 7.94 1.00
CA ARG A 396 4.41 8.11 1.69
C ARG A 396 4.50 9.02 2.91
N SER A 397 5.60 8.98 3.66
CA SER A 397 5.75 9.76 4.90
C SER A 397 5.93 11.26 4.69
N ALA A 398 6.24 11.70 3.46
CA ALA A 398 6.39 13.11 3.13
C ALA A 398 5.02 13.78 2.93
N SER A 399 4.81 14.95 3.54
CA SER A 399 3.51 15.65 3.56
C SER A 399 3.23 16.48 2.29
N THR A 400 4.25 17.14 1.72
CA THR A 400 4.09 17.99 0.53
C THR A 400 4.67 17.34 -0.73
N ASP A 401 4.17 17.73 -1.91
CA ASP A 401 4.72 17.29 -3.20
C ASP A 401 6.23 17.62 -3.35
N ALA A 402 6.66 18.77 -2.81
CA ALA A 402 8.07 19.15 -2.77
C ALA A 402 8.90 18.22 -1.88
N ALA A 403 8.40 17.88 -0.68
CA ALA A 403 9.07 16.93 0.22
C ALA A 403 9.12 15.51 -0.36
N LYS A 404 8.08 15.09 -1.09
CA LYS A 404 8.04 13.81 -1.82
C LYS A 404 9.12 13.75 -2.91
N ASN A 405 9.25 14.81 -3.69
CA ASN A 405 10.30 14.93 -4.72
C ASN A 405 11.72 14.96 -4.09
N ALA A 406 11.88 15.62 -2.94
CA ALA A 406 13.14 15.61 -2.18
C ALA A 406 13.48 14.19 -1.66
N ALA A 407 12.49 13.44 -1.17
CA ALA A 407 12.67 12.06 -0.74
C ALA A 407 13.16 11.15 -1.88
N LEU A 408 12.58 11.28 -3.09
CA LEU A 408 13.04 10.55 -4.27
C LEU A 408 14.50 10.85 -4.62
N THR A 409 14.90 12.12 -4.50
CA THR A 409 16.27 12.57 -4.76
C THR A 409 17.25 12.00 -3.73
N ASN A 410 16.89 12.05 -2.44
CA ASN A 410 17.72 11.55 -1.34
C ASN A 410 17.94 10.04 -1.43
N MET A 411 16.93 9.30 -1.84
CA MET A 411 17.02 7.84 -2.03
C MET A 411 17.80 7.44 -3.29
N ASN A 412 18.00 8.35 -4.23
CA ASN A 412 18.64 8.00 -5.50
C ASN A 412 20.15 7.75 -5.32
N ASN A 413 20.61 6.56 -5.72
CA ASN A 413 21.97 6.06 -5.52
C ASN A 413 22.38 5.91 -4.03
N GLN A 414 21.42 5.93 -3.11
CA GLN A 414 21.69 5.71 -1.69
C GLN A 414 21.89 4.21 -1.42
N THR A 415 22.92 3.86 -0.66
CA THR A 415 23.14 2.49 -0.18
C THR A 415 22.83 2.40 1.31
N CYS A 416 21.89 1.52 1.66
CA CYS A 416 21.48 1.27 3.03
C CYS A 416 22.12 -0.03 3.50
N ASN A 417 22.96 0.05 4.55
CA ASN A 417 23.60 -1.10 5.17
C ASN A 417 22.75 -1.61 6.32
N LEU A 418 22.55 -2.93 6.40
CA LEU A 418 21.92 -3.51 7.59
C LEU A 418 22.94 -3.66 8.72
N LEU A 419 22.43 -3.63 9.95
CA LEU A 419 23.23 -3.85 11.15
C LEU A 419 23.93 -5.21 11.10
N ASN A 420 25.06 -5.32 11.80
CA ASN A 420 25.83 -6.56 11.94
C ASN A 420 26.33 -7.17 10.63
N ASN A 421 26.59 -6.36 9.60
CA ASN A 421 27.06 -6.82 8.27
C ASN A 421 26.14 -7.85 7.59
N ALA A 422 24.83 -7.77 7.83
CA ALA A 422 23.85 -8.71 7.25
C ALA A 422 23.59 -8.50 5.73
N GLY A 423 24.19 -7.48 5.11
CA GLY A 423 24.04 -7.13 3.70
C GLY A 423 23.76 -5.64 3.50
N SER A 424 23.56 -5.24 2.25
CA SER A 424 23.14 -3.87 1.88
C SER A 424 22.20 -3.87 0.68
N PHE A 425 21.37 -2.83 0.54
CA PHE A 425 20.65 -2.57 -0.70
C PHE A 425 20.89 -1.15 -1.19
N THR A 426 20.94 -0.98 -2.51
CA THR A 426 21.10 0.31 -3.17
C THR A 426 19.89 0.61 -4.03
N THR A 427 19.31 1.80 -3.86
CA THR A 427 18.10 2.25 -4.57
C THR A 427 18.47 3.20 -5.73
N LYS A 428 17.91 2.97 -6.93
CA LYS A 428 17.96 3.89 -8.08
C LYS A 428 16.54 4.26 -8.51
N VAL A 429 16.30 5.55 -8.67
CA VAL A 429 14.95 6.10 -8.88
C VAL A 429 14.85 6.76 -10.26
N TYR A 430 13.83 6.37 -11.03
CA TYR A 430 13.57 6.86 -12.38
C TYR A 430 12.14 7.42 -12.49
N PRO A 431 11.91 8.71 -12.21
CA PRO A 431 10.59 9.32 -12.33
C PRO A 431 10.25 9.68 -13.78
N PHE A 432 8.96 9.62 -14.13
CA PHE A 432 8.42 9.94 -15.48
C PHE A 432 7.60 11.25 -15.51
N TRP A 433 7.75 12.10 -14.49
CA TRP A 433 7.15 13.43 -14.44
C TRP A 433 8.23 14.47 -14.14
N PHE A 434 7.97 15.72 -14.55
CA PHE A 434 8.93 16.82 -14.45
C PHE A 434 8.26 18.07 -13.88
N TYR A 435 9.08 19.01 -13.45
CA TYR A 435 8.62 20.35 -13.08
C TYR A 435 9.45 21.41 -13.80
N THR A 436 8.85 22.54 -14.19
CA THR A 436 9.58 23.61 -14.88
C THR A 436 10.71 24.18 -14.01
N SER A 437 11.92 24.25 -14.58
CA SER A 437 13.14 24.59 -13.82
C SER A 437 13.30 26.09 -13.59
N GLY A 438 12.57 26.92 -14.33
CA GLY A 438 12.59 28.38 -14.29
C GLY A 438 11.37 28.96 -14.99
N ALA A 439 11.15 30.27 -14.85
CA ALA A 439 10.09 30.96 -15.57
C ALA A 439 10.44 31.07 -17.06
N THR A 440 9.47 30.76 -17.92
CA THR A 440 9.61 30.80 -19.38
C THR A 440 8.72 31.91 -19.93
N ALA A 441 9.27 32.77 -20.80
CA ALA A 441 8.52 33.87 -21.41
C ALA A 441 7.43 33.37 -22.37
N ALA A 442 6.40 34.20 -22.60
CA ALA A 442 5.39 33.92 -23.61
C ALA A 442 6.03 33.77 -25.00
N GLY A 443 5.56 32.78 -25.77
CA GLY A 443 6.08 32.48 -27.11
C GLY A 443 7.43 31.75 -27.15
N ALA A 444 7.97 31.30 -26.02
CA ALA A 444 9.23 30.57 -25.99
C ALA A 444 9.17 29.25 -26.80
N THR A 445 10.27 28.94 -27.48
CA THR A 445 10.44 27.73 -28.31
C THR A 445 11.18 26.60 -27.58
N SER A 446 11.51 26.81 -26.30
CA SER A 446 12.11 25.78 -25.45
C SER A 446 11.57 25.83 -24.03
N LEU A 447 11.46 24.65 -23.40
CA LEU A 447 10.98 24.50 -22.03
C LEU A 447 11.98 23.66 -21.20
N PRO A 448 12.69 24.26 -20.22
CA PRO A 448 13.54 23.52 -19.30
C PRO A 448 12.71 22.94 -18.14
N ALA A 449 12.81 21.62 -17.91
CA ALA A 449 12.12 20.91 -16.84
C ALA A 449 13.09 19.99 -16.07
N THR A 450 12.92 19.85 -14.76
CA THR A 450 13.78 19.05 -13.89
C THR A 450 13.06 17.76 -13.46
N PHE A 451 13.80 16.64 -13.43
CA PHE A 451 13.37 15.38 -12.80
C PHE A 451 14.16 15.10 -11.51
N TYR A 452 13.52 14.41 -10.56
CA TYR A 452 14.05 14.17 -9.21
C TYR A 452 14.59 12.75 -9.05
N GLY A 453 15.69 12.44 -9.75
CA GLY A 453 16.29 11.11 -9.73
C GLY A 453 17.32 10.92 -10.84
N THR A 454 17.31 9.73 -11.46
CA THR A 454 18.14 9.41 -12.62
C THR A 454 17.27 9.36 -13.89
N LYS A 455 17.83 9.78 -15.02
CA LYS A 455 17.13 9.74 -16.32
C LYS A 455 16.71 8.31 -16.68
N SER A 456 15.49 8.14 -17.18
CA SER A 456 15.02 6.86 -17.68
C SER A 456 15.67 6.50 -19.03
N THR A 457 15.70 5.22 -19.36
CA THR A 457 16.21 4.72 -20.64
C THR A 457 15.35 5.12 -21.83
N GLU A 458 14.07 5.38 -21.57
CA GLU A 458 13.05 5.83 -22.51
C GLU A 458 13.26 7.29 -22.95
N LEU A 459 14.09 8.05 -22.22
CA LEU A 459 14.51 9.42 -22.57
C LEU A 459 15.85 9.44 -23.33
N ASN A 460 16.20 8.40 -24.08
CA ASN A 460 17.49 8.33 -24.81
C ASN A 460 17.40 8.68 -26.30
N THR A 461 16.20 8.79 -26.88
CA THR A 461 16.00 9.12 -28.30
C THR A 461 15.40 10.52 -28.44
N SER A 462 16.00 11.38 -29.28
CA SER A 462 15.55 12.75 -29.56
C SER A 462 14.25 12.79 -30.38
N ALA A 463 13.20 12.12 -29.90
CA ALA A 463 11.92 11.97 -30.58
C ALA A 463 11.00 13.17 -30.30
N ALA A 464 10.17 13.52 -31.29
CA ALA A 464 9.09 14.49 -31.12
C ALA A 464 7.95 13.90 -30.26
N GLY A 465 7.24 14.76 -29.53
CA GLY A 465 6.16 14.32 -28.65
C GLY A 465 5.27 15.46 -28.17
N TYR A 466 4.44 15.16 -27.18
CA TYR A 466 3.49 16.10 -26.61
C TYR A 466 3.63 16.17 -25.08
N LEU A 467 3.25 17.30 -24.51
CA LEU A 467 3.32 17.60 -23.08
C LEU A 467 2.02 18.24 -22.61
N LYS A 468 1.66 17.94 -21.37
CA LYS A 468 0.72 18.76 -20.58
C LYS A 468 1.56 19.57 -19.58
N VAL A 469 1.42 20.88 -19.61
CA VAL A 469 2.13 21.79 -18.69
C VAL A 469 1.08 22.60 -17.94
N GLY A 470 0.91 22.31 -16.65
CA GLY A 470 -0.22 22.83 -15.88
C GLY A 470 -1.55 22.42 -16.52
N THR A 471 -2.32 23.41 -16.98
CA THR A 471 -3.61 23.21 -17.68
C THR A 471 -3.48 23.18 -19.21
N GLY A 472 -2.34 23.61 -19.76
CA GLY A 472 -2.14 23.73 -21.21
C GLY A 472 -1.55 22.48 -21.87
N TYR A 473 -1.73 22.37 -23.18
CA TYR A 473 -1.21 21.27 -24.00
C TYR A 473 -0.23 21.77 -25.05
N TYR A 474 0.88 21.08 -25.22
CA TYR A 474 2.00 21.53 -26.04
C TYR A 474 2.63 20.36 -26.81
N SER A 475 3.34 20.68 -27.89
CA SER A 475 4.18 19.74 -28.64
C SER A 475 5.64 20.18 -28.59
N TYR A 476 6.56 19.23 -28.76
CA TYR A 476 7.99 19.47 -28.90
C TYR A 476 8.56 18.62 -30.04
N SER A 477 9.62 19.10 -30.69
CA SER A 477 10.28 18.39 -31.80
C SER A 477 11.45 17.53 -31.35
N GLY A 478 12.00 17.78 -30.15
CA GLY A 478 13.05 17.00 -29.54
C GLY A 478 13.34 17.47 -28.12
N PHE A 479 14.27 16.80 -27.44
CA PHE A 479 14.73 17.21 -26.11
C PHE A 479 16.22 16.87 -25.92
N SER A 480 16.86 17.55 -24.98
CA SER A 480 18.22 17.26 -24.53
C SER A 480 18.26 17.18 -23.00
N VAL A 481 19.20 16.40 -22.45
CA VAL A 481 19.33 16.20 -21.00
C VAL A 481 20.72 16.60 -20.55
N SER A 482 20.80 17.48 -19.53
CA SER A 482 22.03 17.89 -18.87
C SER A 482 21.84 17.80 -17.35
N GLY A 483 22.58 16.91 -16.68
CA GLY A 483 22.37 16.63 -15.27
C GLY A 483 20.95 16.11 -15.00
N THR A 484 20.21 16.84 -14.16
CA THR A 484 18.79 16.57 -13.81
C THR A 484 17.78 17.38 -14.63
N THR A 485 18.26 18.21 -15.57
CA THR A 485 17.41 19.10 -16.37
C THR A 485 17.24 18.54 -17.78
N VAL A 486 15.99 18.45 -18.23
CA VAL A 486 15.55 18.11 -19.58
C VAL A 486 15.05 19.38 -20.26
N THR A 487 15.63 19.74 -21.39
CA THR A 487 15.19 20.90 -22.19
C THR A 487 14.45 20.39 -23.42
N PHE A 488 13.14 20.66 -23.48
CA PHE A 488 12.32 20.37 -24.66
C PHE A 488 12.49 21.49 -25.70
N SER A 489 12.86 21.15 -26.93
CA SER A 489 13.08 22.08 -28.04
C SER A 489 11.95 22.03 -29.06
N GLY A 490 11.74 23.14 -29.79
CA GLY A 490 10.62 23.26 -30.74
C GLY A 490 9.27 23.24 -30.02
N PHE A 491 9.24 23.80 -28.80
CA PHE A 491 8.06 23.88 -27.96
C PHE A 491 7.00 24.78 -28.61
N ALA A 492 5.80 24.26 -28.79
CA ALA A 492 4.69 24.96 -29.44
C ALA A 492 3.34 24.56 -28.83
N ALA A 493 2.35 25.44 -28.93
CA ALA A 493 1.00 25.17 -28.43
C ALA A 493 0.31 24.04 -29.22
N SER A 494 -0.46 23.21 -28.53
CA SER A 494 -1.28 22.15 -29.11
C SER A 494 -2.73 22.32 -28.71
N SER A 495 -3.66 22.22 -29.67
CA SER A 495 -5.10 22.39 -29.46
C SER A 495 -5.60 21.66 -28.20
N PRO A 496 -6.42 22.30 -27.34
CA PRO A 496 -7.08 23.60 -27.55
C PRO A 496 -6.19 24.83 -27.25
N THR A 497 -4.98 24.64 -26.73
CA THR A 497 -4.05 25.75 -26.48
C THR A 497 -3.59 26.36 -27.81
N THR A 498 -3.79 27.66 -27.98
CA THR A 498 -3.52 28.37 -29.24
C THR A 498 -2.19 29.11 -29.26
N SER A 499 -1.63 29.44 -28.09
CA SER A 499 -0.35 30.13 -27.94
C SER A 499 0.38 29.66 -26.69
N VAL A 500 1.70 29.90 -26.61
CA VAL A 500 2.49 29.60 -25.41
C VAL A 500 2.44 30.82 -24.47
N PRO A 501 1.71 30.76 -23.34
CA PRO A 501 1.71 31.82 -22.34
C PRO A 501 3.03 31.86 -21.58
N ALA A 502 3.24 32.88 -20.74
CA ALA A 502 4.32 32.85 -19.76
C ALA A 502 4.06 31.71 -18.77
N ILE A 503 5.06 30.85 -18.53
CA ILE A 503 4.97 29.68 -17.65
C ILE A 503 5.87 29.91 -16.44
N ALA A 504 5.31 29.85 -15.23
CA ALA A 504 6.07 30.00 -14.00
C ALA A 504 7.03 28.81 -13.76
N SER A 505 8.00 28.99 -12.85
CA SER A 505 8.81 27.89 -12.34
C SER A 505 7.99 26.99 -11.42
N GLY A 506 8.32 25.70 -11.33
CA GLY A 506 7.65 24.74 -10.46
C GLY A 506 6.30 24.23 -10.97
N VAL A 507 5.97 24.44 -12.25
CA VAL A 507 4.74 23.95 -12.87
C VAL A 507 4.90 22.49 -13.27
N ASP A 508 3.90 21.66 -12.99
CA ASP A 508 3.86 20.22 -13.32
C ASP A 508 3.86 19.99 -14.83
N VAL A 509 4.75 19.12 -15.30
CA VAL A 509 4.93 18.74 -16.71
C VAL A 509 4.75 17.23 -16.85
N ARG A 510 3.77 16.83 -17.67
CA ARG A 510 3.43 15.43 -17.96
C ARG A 510 3.64 15.07 -19.41
N LEU A 511 4.07 13.84 -19.61
CA LEU A 511 4.19 13.22 -20.93
C LEU A 511 2.81 12.87 -21.46
N LEU A 512 2.63 13.08 -22.77
CA LEU A 512 1.36 12.91 -23.46
C LEU A 512 1.57 12.22 -24.81
N ALA A 513 0.69 11.28 -25.12
CA ALA A 513 0.56 10.67 -26.44
C ALA A 513 -0.84 10.95 -27.00
N LYS A 514 -1.04 10.77 -28.31
CA LYS A 514 -2.37 10.86 -28.94
C LYS A 514 -2.85 9.46 -29.32
N THR A 515 -4.17 9.25 -29.35
CA THR A 515 -4.76 8.06 -29.96
C THR A 515 -4.57 8.10 -31.48
N SER A 516 -4.78 6.96 -32.14
CA SER A 516 -4.70 6.88 -33.60
C SER A 516 -5.65 7.87 -34.30
N GLY A 517 -5.45 8.08 -35.59
CA GLY A 517 -6.27 8.98 -36.42
C GLY A 517 -7.73 8.56 -36.59
N SER A 518 -8.16 7.44 -35.99
CA SER A 518 -9.53 6.91 -36.06
C SER A 518 -10.13 6.80 -34.66
N ALA A 519 -11.46 6.95 -34.57
CA ALA A 519 -12.18 6.69 -33.32
C ALA A 519 -12.07 5.20 -32.94
N GLN A 520 -11.99 4.92 -31.65
CA GLN A 520 -11.81 3.59 -31.09
C GLN A 520 -12.82 3.35 -29.97
N THR A 521 -13.20 2.09 -29.74
CA THR A 521 -14.01 1.71 -28.59
C THR A 521 -13.12 1.05 -27.54
N LEU A 522 -13.18 1.55 -26.31
CA LEU A 522 -12.43 1.02 -25.17
C LEU A 522 -13.36 0.21 -24.27
N SER A 523 -13.09 -1.09 -24.16
CA SER A 523 -13.76 -1.98 -23.21
C SER A 523 -12.84 -2.37 -22.06
N LYS A 524 -13.41 -2.87 -20.96
CA LYS A 524 -12.65 -3.48 -19.86
C LYS A 524 -11.78 -4.62 -20.37
N ASN A 525 -10.51 -4.64 -19.95
CA ASN A 525 -9.47 -5.55 -20.46
C ASN A 525 -9.20 -5.41 -21.97
N GLY A 526 -9.73 -4.37 -22.61
CA GLY A 526 -9.52 -4.06 -24.02
C GLY A 526 -8.15 -3.43 -24.28
N SER A 527 -7.98 -2.95 -25.50
CA SER A 527 -6.75 -2.30 -25.97
C SER A 527 -7.01 -0.91 -26.54
N LEU A 528 -5.99 -0.07 -26.53
CA LEU A 528 -6.02 1.28 -27.09
C LEU A 528 -4.78 1.50 -27.95
N THR A 529 -4.98 1.88 -29.21
CA THR A 529 -3.89 2.15 -30.14
C THR A 529 -3.56 3.63 -30.20
N LEU A 530 -2.29 3.95 -30.01
CA LEU A 530 -1.72 5.29 -29.96
C LEU A 530 -1.01 5.65 -31.28
N SER A 531 -0.77 6.95 -31.49
CA SER A 531 0.11 7.42 -32.55
C SER A 531 1.56 7.07 -32.22
N SER A 532 2.41 6.89 -33.23
CA SER A 532 3.85 6.67 -33.03
C SER A 532 4.57 7.87 -32.37
N THR A 533 4.07 9.09 -32.57
CA THR A 533 4.63 10.31 -31.98
C THR A 533 4.35 10.42 -30.47
N GLY A 534 5.39 10.64 -29.67
CA GLY A 534 5.29 10.81 -28.21
C GLY A 534 5.08 9.51 -27.41
N LEU A 535 5.12 8.36 -28.07
CA LEU A 535 4.86 7.07 -27.42
C LEU A 535 6.10 6.46 -26.76
N ASP A 536 7.28 6.69 -27.34
CA ASP A 536 8.54 6.06 -26.89
C ASP A 536 8.89 6.39 -25.44
N VAL A 537 8.34 7.50 -24.93
CA VAL A 537 8.54 8.00 -23.57
C VAL A 537 7.56 7.41 -22.53
N PHE A 538 6.57 6.62 -22.93
CA PHE A 538 5.65 5.94 -22.00
C PHE A 538 6.30 4.68 -21.39
N PRO A 539 6.03 4.33 -20.12
CA PRO A 539 6.55 3.10 -19.53
C PRO A 539 5.98 1.86 -20.23
N ALA A 540 6.80 0.80 -20.31
CA ALA A 540 6.39 -0.45 -20.96
C ALA A 540 5.32 -1.21 -20.15
N TYR A 541 5.31 -1.06 -18.82
CA TYR A 541 4.43 -1.79 -17.91
C TYR A 541 3.71 -0.83 -16.95
N ASN A 542 2.50 -1.20 -16.56
CA ASN A 542 1.77 -0.65 -15.41
C ASN A 542 1.58 0.88 -15.37
N GLY A 543 1.32 1.51 -16.51
CA GLY A 543 1.14 2.96 -16.57
C GLY A 543 -0.31 3.38 -16.29
N ASN A 544 -0.48 4.37 -15.41
CA ASN A 544 -1.77 5.05 -15.22
C ASN A 544 -1.90 6.23 -16.19
N PHE A 545 -3.09 6.45 -16.74
CA PHE A 545 -3.35 7.55 -17.66
C PHE A 545 -4.77 8.09 -17.56
N THR A 546 -4.97 9.33 -18.00
CA THR A 546 -6.30 9.92 -18.22
C THR A 546 -6.50 10.22 -19.70
N LEU A 547 -7.77 10.30 -20.11
CA LEU A 547 -8.17 10.54 -21.49
C LEU A 547 -8.87 11.88 -21.61
N VAL A 548 -8.44 12.67 -22.60
CA VAL A 548 -9.04 13.97 -22.92
C VAL A 548 -9.28 14.02 -24.42
N ASN A 549 -10.43 14.54 -24.85
CA ASN A 549 -10.70 14.72 -26.27
C ASN A 549 -9.75 15.77 -26.88
N SER A 550 -9.63 15.78 -28.21
CA SER A 550 -8.93 16.80 -28.98
C SER A 550 -9.31 18.23 -28.58
N GLY A 551 -10.58 18.48 -28.25
CA GLY A 551 -11.11 19.78 -27.78
C GLY A 551 -10.85 20.14 -26.31
N GLY A 552 -10.22 19.27 -25.52
CA GLY A 552 -9.85 19.57 -24.13
C GLY A 552 -10.86 19.11 -23.05
N ALA A 553 -12.01 18.55 -23.44
CA ALA A 553 -12.96 17.95 -22.50
C ALA A 553 -12.50 16.55 -22.06
N ASP A 554 -12.66 16.24 -20.77
CA ASP A 554 -12.32 14.92 -20.23
C ASP A 554 -13.23 13.83 -20.81
N ILE A 555 -12.64 12.65 -21.07
CA ILE A 555 -13.37 11.46 -21.47
C ILE A 555 -13.63 10.63 -20.21
N ASN A 556 -14.90 10.26 -20.00
CA ASN A 556 -15.34 9.50 -18.82
C ASN A 556 -14.99 10.24 -17.51
N TYR A 557 -15.38 11.52 -17.41
CA TYR A 557 -15.31 12.32 -16.17
C TYR A 557 -13.90 12.38 -15.54
N GLY A 558 -12.85 12.38 -16.37
CA GLY A 558 -11.46 12.51 -15.90
C GLY A 558 -10.93 11.28 -15.16
N ARG A 559 -11.62 10.13 -15.26
CA ARG A 559 -11.23 8.90 -14.57
C ARG A 559 -9.85 8.40 -15.00
N VAL A 560 -9.14 7.81 -14.05
CA VAL A 560 -7.80 7.27 -14.26
C VAL A 560 -7.87 5.80 -14.67
N PHE A 561 -7.35 5.51 -15.85
CA PHE A 561 -7.17 4.17 -16.41
C PHE A 561 -5.77 3.65 -16.07
N ASN A 562 -5.62 2.33 -16.04
CA ASN A 562 -4.35 1.62 -15.93
C ASN A 562 -4.22 0.66 -17.10
N TYR A 563 -3.06 0.65 -17.78
CA TYR A 563 -2.72 -0.40 -18.73
C TYR A 563 -1.69 -1.35 -18.11
N THR A 564 -1.85 -2.65 -18.38
CA THR A 564 -0.90 -3.65 -17.88
C THR A 564 0.41 -3.60 -18.66
N LYS A 565 0.32 -3.51 -19.99
CA LYS A 565 1.49 -3.56 -20.89
C LYS A 565 1.31 -2.71 -22.14
N ARG A 566 2.41 -2.10 -22.59
CA ARG A 566 2.55 -1.44 -23.90
C ARG A 566 3.35 -2.34 -24.84
N VAL A 567 2.84 -2.52 -26.06
CA VAL A 567 3.51 -3.26 -27.14
C VAL A 567 3.40 -2.45 -28.42
N GLY A 568 4.54 -2.05 -28.99
CA GLY A 568 4.55 -1.17 -30.16
C GLY A 568 3.71 0.08 -29.88
N THR A 569 2.71 0.33 -30.72
CA THR A 569 1.76 1.45 -30.62
C THR A 569 0.53 1.19 -29.74
N THR A 570 0.37 0.00 -29.17
CA THR A 570 -0.88 -0.40 -28.53
C THR A 570 -0.68 -0.66 -27.03
N LEU A 571 -1.60 -0.12 -26.23
CA LEU A 571 -1.76 -0.40 -24.81
C LEU A 571 -2.75 -1.56 -24.64
N TYR A 572 -2.41 -2.54 -23.82
CA TYR A 572 -3.19 -3.76 -23.62
C TYR A 572 -3.67 -3.91 -22.17
N ASN A 573 -4.79 -4.62 -22.04
CA ASN A 573 -5.42 -5.00 -20.78
C ASN A 573 -5.70 -3.77 -19.90
N ILE A 574 -6.52 -2.88 -20.43
CA ILE A 574 -6.86 -1.61 -19.79
C ILE A 574 -7.97 -1.82 -18.76
N THR A 575 -7.75 -1.33 -17.55
CA THR A 575 -8.69 -1.34 -16.44
C THR A 575 -8.86 0.07 -15.88
N LEU A 576 -9.92 0.32 -15.11
CA LEU A 576 -9.96 1.52 -14.27
C LEU A 576 -9.06 1.29 -13.05
N SER A 577 -8.26 2.29 -12.72
CA SER A 577 -7.30 2.20 -11.60
C SER A 577 -7.99 2.09 -10.24
N ASP A 578 -9.19 2.69 -10.11
CA ASP A 578 -10.07 2.53 -8.95
C ASP A 578 -10.78 1.17 -9.00
N PRO A 579 -10.56 0.29 -8.00
CA PRO A 579 -11.18 -1.03 -7.97
C PRO A 579 -12.71 -1.02 -8.00
N GLY A 580 -13.36 -0.09 -7.30
CA GLY A 580 -14.82 -0.02 -7.22
C GLY A 580 -15.45 0.40 -8.54
N PHE A 581 -14.89 1.41 -9.20
CA PHE A 581 -15.34 1.76 -10.54
C PHE A 581 -14.98 0.71 -11.60
N ASN A 582 -13.85 0.02 -11.44
CA ASN A 582 -13.47 -1.06 -12.34
C ASN A 582 -14.41 -2.27 -12.25
N THR A 583 -15.00 -2.55 -11.08
CA THR A 583 -16.03 -3.59 -10.95
C THR A 583 -17.33 -3.21 -11.63
N LEU A 584 -17.69 -1.92 -11.63
CA LEU A 584 -18.91 -1.40 -12.24
C LEU A 584 -18.78 -1.15 -13.76
N TRP A 585 -17.57 -1.19 -14.31
CA TRP A 585 -17.32 -0.93 -15.73
C TRP A 585 -17.74 -2.13 -16.60
N THR A 586 -18.95 -2.05 -17.16
CA THR A 586 -19.55 -3.09 -18.02
C THR A 586 -19.77 -2.65 -19.47
N SER A 587 -19.85 -1.35 -19.75
CA SER A 587 -20.09 -0.78 -21.08
C SER A 587 -18.83 -0.27 -21.77
N SER A 588 -18.80 -0.28 -23.10
CA SER A 588 -17.67 0.28 -23.86
C SER A 588 -17.72 1.82 -23.87
N ILE A 589 -16.53 2.43 -23.84
CA ILE A 589 -16.32 3.88 -23.87
C ILE A 589 -15.90 4.27 -25.29
N ASN A 590 -16.56 5.25 -25.88
CA ASN A 590 -16.13 5.81 -27.16
C ASN A 590 -14.93 6.75 -26.96
N VAL A 591 -13.82 6.47 -27.64
CA VAL A 591 -12.60 7.29 -27.62
C VAL A 591 -12.43 7.94 -28.99
N PRO A 592 -12.70 9.24 -29.13
CA PRO A 592 -12.55 9.96 -30.40
C PRO A 592 -11.12 9.88 -30.97
N ALA A 593 -10.99 10.09 -32.28
CA ALA A 593 -9.71 10.18 -32.96
C ALA A 593 -8.84 11.31 -32.37
N SER A 594 -7.52 11.11 -32.35
CA SER A 594 -6.56 12.11 -31.82
C SER A 594 -6.85 12.59 -30.39
N SER A 595 -7.53 11.78 -29.58
CA SER A 595 -7.69 12.01 -28.14
C SER A 595 -6.34 11.97 -27.47
N LYS A 596 -6.15 12.80 -26.45
CA LYS A 596 -4.92 12.90 -25.69
C LYS A 596 -4.92 11.88 -24.56
N VAL A 597 -3.83 11.13 -24.46
CA VAL A 597 -3.56 10.14 -23.42
C VAL A 597 -2.47 10.71 -22.54
N ILE A 598 -2.83 11.14 -21.34
CA ILE A 598 -1.92 11.83 -20.41
C ILE A 598 -1.41 10.81 -19.40
N LEU A 599 -0.09 10.65 -19.29
CA LEU A 599 0.50 9.74 -18.30
C LEU A 599 0.40 10.36 -16.88
N GLY A 600 -0.10 9.57 -15.94
CA GLY A 600 -0.11 9.88 -14.50
C GLY A 600 1.31 9.93 -13.90
N LYS A 601 1.42 10.23 -12.60
CA LYS A 601 2.75 10.20 -11.94
C LYS A 601 3.18 8.73 -11.93
N PHE A 602 4.37 8.42 -12.42
CA PHE A 602 4.87 7.06 -12.54
C PHE A 602 6.36 7.00 -12.23
N VAL A 603 6.77 6.02 -11.43
CA VAL A 603 8.16 5.84 -11.02
C VAL A 603 8.60 4.41 -11.31
N ARG A 604 9.83 4.29 -11.84
CA ARG A 604 10.56 3.03 -11.88
C ARG A 604 11.63 3.02 -10.80
N LEU A 605 11.72 1.93 -10.05
CA LEU A 605 12.72 1.74 -9.00
C LEU A 605 13.56 0.51 -9.33
N ALA A 606 14.87 0.70 -9.49
CA ALA A 606 15.81 -0.42 -9.61
C ALA A 606 16.58 -0.56 -8.30
N ILE A 607 16.43 -1.71 -7.65
CA ILE A 607 17.00 -1.94 -6.32
C ILE A 607 17.96 -3.12 -6.39
N THR A 608 19.18 -2.91 -5.93
CA THR A 608 20.23 -3.92 -5.95
C THR A 608 20.55 -4.36 -4.53
N GLY A 609 20.18 -5.59 -4.16
CA GLY A 609 20.56 -6.21 -2.90
C GLY A 609 21.92 -6.90 -3.02
N THR A 610 22.79 -6.75 -2.02
CA THR A 610 24.15 -7.29 -1.99
C THR A 610 24.39 -8.00 -0.66
N VAL A 611 24.84 -9.26 -0.74
CA VAL A 611 25.25 -10.08 0.41
C VAL A 611 26.57 -10.77 0.06
N GLY A 612 27.64 -10.46 0.80
CA GLY A 612 28.98 -10.94 0.46
C GLY A 612 29.45 -10.42 -0.90
N GLN A 613 29.76 -11.33 -1.83
CA GLN A 613 30.14 -10.98 -3.22
C GLN A 613 28.98 -11.14 -4.22
N THR A 614 27.80 -11.57 -3.77
CA THR A 614 26.64 -11.80 -4.65
C THR A 614 25.72 -10.59 -4.62
N SER A 615 25.35 -10.09 -5.79
CA SER A 615 24.37 -9.01 -5.95
C SER A 615 23.23 -9.43 -6.87
N ARG A 616 22.03 -8.89 -6.63
CA ARG A 616 20.87 -9.08 -7.48
C ARG A 616 20.06 -7.79 -7.56
N THR A 617 19.73 -7.38 -8.78
CA THR A 617 18.87 -6.23 -9.05
C THR A 617 17.45 -6.70 -9.36
N VAL A 618 16.47 -5.99 -8.80
CA VAL A 618 15.04 -6.17 -9.08
C VAL A 618 14.47 -4.82 -9.47
N THR A 619 13.66 -4.78 -10.54
CA THR A 619 13.04 -3.53 -11.03
C THR A 619 11.55 -3.53 -10.73
N TYR A 620 11.04 -2.40 -10.25
CA TYR A 620 9.63 -2.18 -9.95
C TYR A 620 9.10 -1.00 -10.76
N ASP A 621 8.03 -1.25 -11.51
CA ASP A 621 7.28 -0.27 -12.27
C ASP A 621 5.97 0.05 -11.54
N ALA A 622 5.89 1.25 -10.95
CA ALA A 622 4.80 1.63 -10.07
C ALA A 622 4.17 2.98 -10.47
N PRO A 623 2.86 3.01 -10.75
CA PRO A 623 2.14 4.28 -10.80
C PRO A 623 2.03 4.88 -9.40
N VAL A 624 1.95 6.19 -9.33
CA VAL A 624 1.72 6.94 -8.10
C VAL A 624 0.28 7.44 -8.12
N GLY A 625 -0.46 7.14 -7.05
CA GLY A 625 -1.86 7.49 -6.92
C GLY A 625 -2.31 7.44 -5.47
N LEU A 626 -3.59 7.71 -5.24
CA LEU A 626 -4.20 7.56 -3.93
C LEU A 626 -4.19 6.07 -3.55
N THR A 627 -3.63 5.75 -2.38
CA THR A 627 -3.66 4.39 -1.83
C THR A 627 -4.54 4.38 -0.59
N SER A 628 -5.42 3.39 -0.43
CA SER A 628 -6.19 3.24 0.80
C SER A 628 -5.26 2.94 1.98
N GLY A 629 -5.50 3.60 3.12
CA GLY A 629 -4.66 3.49 4.32
C GLY A 629 -3.57 4.57 4.44
N GLY A 630 -3.81 5.78 3.93
CA GLY A 630 -3.05 6.98 4.30
C GLY A 630 -3.47 7.54 5.66
N GLY A 631 -2.81 8.60 6.11
CA GLY A 631 -3.32 9.43 7.19
C GLY A 631 -4.40 10.39 6.68
N PHE A 632 -5.26 10.90 7.56
CA PHE A 632 -6.19 11.98 7.22
C PHE A 632 -5.42 13.27 6.92
N GLN A 633 -5.83 14.00 5.89
CA GLN A 633 -5.30 15.32 5.52
C GLN A 633 -6.47 16.26 5.21
N LYS A 634 -6.36 17.54 5.60
CA LYS A 634 -7.35 18.56 5.26
C LYS A 634 -7.26 18.91 3.78
N GLN A 635 -8.31 18.58 3.03
CA GLN A 635 -8.50 18.98 1.64
C GLN A 635 -9.35 20.23 1.59
N GLN A 636 -8.82 21.30 0.98
CA GLN A 636 -9.53 22.57 0.78
C GLN A 636 -9.92 22.75 -0.69
N VAL A 637 -11.09 23.34 -0.91
CA VAL A 637 -11.55 23.87 -2.20
C VAL A 637 -12.08 25.29 -1.99
N THR A 638 -11.75 26.18 -2.92
CA THR A 638 -12.19 27.58 -2.93
C THR A 638 -12.81 27.91 -4.28
N ASP A 639 -13.90 28.66 -4.27
CA ASP A 639 -14.64 29.11 -5.44
C ASP A 639 -14.79 30.63 -5.38
N ASP A 640 -14.32 31.30 -6.43
CA ASP A 640 -14.33 32.77 -6.58
C ASP A 640 -15.63 33.29 -7.22
N MET A 641 -16.65 32.45 -7.35
CA MET A 641 -17.96 32.79 -7.94
C MET A 641 -17.89 33.38 -9.35
N SER A 642 -16.78 33.15 -10.07
CA SER A 642 -16.59 33.59 -11.45
C SER A 642 -17.31 32.71 -12.46
N SER A 643 -17.71 31.50 -12.08
CA SER A 643 -18.43 30.56 -12.94
C SER A 643 -19.36 29.65 -12.15
N SER A 644 -20.38 29.11 -12.84
CA SER A 644 -21.31 28.13 -12.26
C SER A 644 -20.79 26.69 -12.28
N ALA A 645 -19.52 26.46 -12.61
CA ALA A 645 -19.00 25.11 -12.88
C ALA A 645 -19.03 24.16 -11.66
N ASN A 646 -18.90 24.73 -10.46
CA ASN A 646 -18.90 24.01 -9.19
C ASN A 646 -20.25 24.06 -8.47
N TRP A 647 -21.32 24.47 -9.17
CA TRP A 647 -22.63 24.70 -8.58
C TRP A 647 -23.73 23.98 -9.38
N TYR A 648 -24.75 23.51 -8.69
CA TYR A 648 -25.97 23.01 -9.35
C TYR A 648 -26.85 24.21 -9.73
N THR A 649 -27.03 24.44 -11.02
CA THR A 649 -27.86 25.54 -11.53
C THR A 649 -29.15 25.00 -12.13
N SER A 650 -30.29 25.45 -11.59
CA SER A 650 -31.62 25.19 -12.12
C SER A 650 -32.54 26.36 -11.81
N SER A 651 -33.46 26.70 -12.72
CA SER A 651 -34.49 27.71 -12.46
C SER A 651 -35.42 27.31 -11.30
N ALA A 652 -35.48 26.03 -10.92
CA ALA A 652 -36.25 25.53 -9.77
C ALA A 652 -35.65 25.94 -8.41
N MET A 653 -34.35 26.29 -8.36
CA MET A 653 -33.63 26.62 -7.12
C MET A 653 -33.56 28.16 -6.88
N GLY A 654 -34.22 28.95 -7.72
CA GLY A 654 -34.07 30.41 -7.78
C GLY A 654 -33.01 30.84 -8.80
N THR A 655 -33.02 32.11 -9.19
CA THR A 655 -32.12 32.63 -10.24
C THR A 655 -30.90 33.33 -9.64
N GLN A 656 -29.68 32.99 -10.09
CA GLN A 656 -28.44 33.68 -9.71
C GLN A 656 -27.60 34.01 -10.95
N ASP A 657 -26.85 35.12 -10.89
CA ASP A 657 -25.84 35.48 -11.90
C ASP A 657 -24.44 35.28 -11.33
N PHE A 658 -23.68 34.37 -11.93
CA PHE A 658 -22.23 34.28 -11.71
C PHE A 658 -21.49 35.35 -12.52
N ASN A 659 -20.27 35.66 -12.11
CA ASN A 659 -19.41 36.65 -12.77
C ASN A 659 -20.00 38.08 -12.84
N THR A 660 -20.77 38.49 -11.82
CA THR A 660 -21.21 39.88 -11.73
C THR A 660 -20.05 40.74 -11.21
N THR A 661 -19.56 41.67 -12.02
CA THR A 661 -18.48 42.58 -11.60
C THR A 661 -18.98 43.56 -10.53
N ILE A 662 -18.40 43.49 -9.34
CA ILE A 662 -18.67 44.40 -8.22
C ILE A 662 -17.37 44.66 -7.43
N ASP A 663 -17.14 45.92 -7.05
CA ASP A 663 -15.90 46.39 -6.42
C ASP A 663 -14.60 45.95 -7.15
N GLY A 664 -14.66 45.76 -8.47
CA GLY A 664 -13.50 45.42 -9.31
C GLY A 664 -13.24 43.92 -9.54
N SER A 665 -13.93 43.00 -8.86
CA SER A 665 -13.79 41.54 -9.04
C SER A 665 -15.13 40.85 -9.26
N ALA A 666 -15.10 39.60 -9.74
CA ALA A 666 -16.29 38.79 -9.95
C ALA A 666 -16.96 38.41 -8.61
N ALA A 667 -18.29 38.31 -8.60
CA ALA A 667 -19.05 37.77 -7.49
C ALA A 667 -20.35 37.16 -8.01
N MET A 668 -21.01 36.33 -7.19
CA MET A 668 -22.35 35.84 -7.49
C MET A 668 -23.40 36.84 -6.99
N LYS A 669 -24.30 37.29 -7.88
CA LYS A 669 -25.45 38.12 -7.52
C LYS A 669 -26.73 37.29 -7.51
N VAL A 670 -27.51 37.43 -6.45
CA VAL A 670 -28.84 36.83 -6.35
C VAL A 670 -29.83 37.67 -7.18
N ARG A 671 -30.64 37.04 -8.04
CA ARG A 671 -31.69 37.71 -8.82
C ARG A 671 -33.08 37.53 -8.23
N ALA A 672 -34.00 38.38 -8.72
CA ALA A 672 -35.43 38.22 -8.48
C ALA A 672 -35.92 36.96 -9.21
N GLY A 673 -36.80 36.20 -8.56
CA GLY A 673 -37.20 34.86 -9.00
C GLY A 673 -36.70 33.84 -7.98
N GLY A 674 -37.54 33.57 -6.98
CA GLY A 674 -37.24 32.50 -6.04
C GLY A 674 -37.68 31.14 -6.55
N MET A 675 -37.47 30.13 -5.73
CA MET A 675 -37.92 28.77 -5.94
C MET A 675 -39.41 28.79 -6.26
N VAL A 676 -39.76 28.36 -7.47
CA VAL A 676 -41.15 28.22 -7.91
C VAL A 676 -41.51 26.76 -7.68
N ASP A 677 -42.60 26.50 -6.96
CA ASP A 677 -43.22 25.19 -6.91
C ASP A 677 -43.71 24.83 -8.32
N THR A 678 -42.90 24.11 -9.09
CA THR A 678 -43.20 23.74 -10.47
C THR A 678 -43.77 22.34 -10.55
N SER A 679 -45.05 22.19 -10.22
CA SER A 679 -45.83 20.99 -10.52
C SER A 679 -46.16 20.82 -12.02
N LEU A 680 -45.23 21.10 -12.96
CA LEU A 680 -45.48 21.01 -14.41
C LEU A 680 -44.31 20.35 -15.18
N GLY A 681 -44.65 19.35 -15.99
CA GLY A 681 -43.79 18.24 -16.43
C GLY A 681 -42.72 18.49 -17.51
N GLY A 682 -41.78 17.53 -17.59
CA GLY A 682 -40.66 17.42 -18.52
C GLY A 682 -39.54 16.55 -17.90
N PHE A 683 -38.57 16.00 -18.65
CA PHE A 683 -37.46 15.19 -18.07
C PHE A 683 -36.75 15.89 -16.90
N TRP A 684 -36.60 17.21 -16.99
CA TRP A 684 -36.04 18.06 -15.93
C TRP A 684 -37.06 18.47 -14.85
N GLY A 685 -38.36 18.51 -15.17
CA GLY A 685 -39.44 18.66 -14.18
C GLY A 685 -39.70 17.38 -13.38
N TRP A 686 -39.39 16.21 -13.95
CA TRP A 686 -39.39 14.91 -13.28
C TRP A 686 -38.14 14.71 -12.40
N LEU A 687 -36.98 15.27 -12.80
CA LEU A 687 -35.73 15.16 -12.03
C LEU A 687 -35.60 16.21 -10.90
N PHE A 688 -36.22 17.39 -11.03
CA PHE A 688 -36.05 18.49 -10.05
C PHE A 688 -37.35 19.23 -9.68
N GLY A 689 -38.46 19.00 -10.38
CA GLY A 689 -39.71 19.76 -10.18
C GLY A 689 -40.51 19.33 -8.96
N SER A 690 -40.43 18.06 -8.55
CA SER A 690 -41.04 17.58 -7.31
C SER A 690 -40.17 17.81 -6.07
N PHE A 691 -38.85 17.98 -6.23
CA PHE A 691 -37.84 17.87 -5.15
C PHE A 691 -37.67 19.07 -4.22
N TYR A 692 -38.24 20.21 -4.57
CA TYR A 692 -37.91 21.50 -3.94
C TYR A 692 -39.15 22.31 -3.55
N GLY A 693 -40.27 21.63 -3.26
CA GLY A 693 -41.49 22.26 -2.75
C GLY A 693 -41.35 22.62 -1.26
N TRP A 694 -41.71 23.86 -0.90
CA TRP A 694 -41.64 24.34 0.48
C TRP A 694 -42.94 24.12 1.27
N GLY A 695 -43.94 23.49 0.65
CA GLY A 695 -45.30 23.39 1.20
C GLY A 695 -45.93 24.77 1.43
N SER A 696 -46.82 24.88 2.42
CA SER A 696 -47.52 26.13 2.77
C SER A 696 -46.69 27.15 3.56
N ASP A 697 -45.37 26.96 3.69
CA ASP A 697 -44.51 27.82 4.48
C ASP A 697 -44.29 29.18 3.79
N SER A 698 -44.65 30.26 4.47
CA SER A 698 -44.66 31.62 3.91
C SER A 698 -43.24 32.16 3.67
N GLY A 699 -42.75 32.08 2.43
CA GLY A 699 -41.54 32.78 1.96
C GLY A 699 -41.09 32.30 0.59
N VAL A 700 -40.59 33.21 -0.25
CA VAL A 700 -39.93 32.87 -1.53
C VAL A 700 -38.43 32.81 -1.28
N TRP A 701 -37.76 31.75 -1.75
CA TRP A 701 -36.37 31.43 -1.40
C TRP A 701 -35.45 31.36 -2.60
N ASN A 702 -34.16 31.50 -2.38
CA ASN A 702 -33.14 31.22 -3.38
C ASN A 702 -32.07 30.35 -2.71
N LEU A 703 -31.90 29.15 -3.26
CA LEU A 703 -30.98 28.11 -2.81
C LEU A 703 -30.03 27.83 -3.98
N ILE A 704 -28.75 27.68 -3.69
CA ILE A 704 -27.82 27.15 -4.67
C ILE A 704 -26.88 26.17 -3.99
N GLU A 705 -26.79 24.97 -4.54
CA GLU A 705 -26.04 23.88 -3.95
C GLU A 705 -24.68 23.72 -4.61
N PHE A 706 -23.68 23.47 -3.78
CA PHE A 706 -22.32 23.21 -4.21
C PHE A 706 -22.20 21.79 -4.74
N ASN A 707 -21.72 21.65 -5.97
CA ASN A 707 -21.47 20.37 -6.61
C ASN A 707 -20.10 19.83 -6.18
N TRP A 708 -20.06 19.28 -4.97
CA TRP A 708 -18.85 18.69 -4.40
C TRP A 708 -18.31 17.51 -5.23
N ALA A 709 -19.14 16.83 -6.03
CA ALA A 709 -18.72 15.71 -6.89
C ALA A 709 -17.78 16.14 -8.04
N ASN A 710 -17.80 17.42 -8.43
CA ASN A 710 -16.90 17.99 -9.44
C ASN A 710 -15.57 18.49 -8.86
N THR A 711 -15.37 18.40 -7.54
CA THR A 711 -14.22 19.00 -6.86
C THR A 711 -13.39 17.96 -6.11
N SER A 712 -12.18 18.32 -5.68
CA SER A 712 -11.34 17.44 -4.87
C SER A 712 -11.85 17.25 -3.44
N ALA A 713 -12.75 18.12 -2.95
CA ALA A 713 -13.37 18.05 -1.64
C ALA A 713 -14.73 17.30 -1.73
N SER A 714 -14.67 15.97 -1.84
CA SER A 714 -15.86 15.13 -1.94
C SER A 714 -16.43 14.77 -0.56
N LEU A 715 -17.69 15.17 -0.29
CA LEU A 715 -18.42 14.79 0.93
C LEU A 715 -18.62 13.27 1.03
N ALA A 716 -18.93 12.60 -0.09
CA ALA A 716 -19.07 11.14 -0.11
C ALA A 716 -17.78 10.42 0.28
N GLN A 717 -16.63 10.92 -0.17
CA GLN A 717 -15.34 10.32 0.18
C GLN A 717 -15.03 10.53 1.66
N ALA A 718 -15.25 11.74 2.19
CA ALA A 718 -15.10 12.00 3.61
C ALA A 718 -15.99 11.08 4.47
N TRP A 719 -17.25 10.88 4.08
CA TRP A 719 -18.16 9.96 4.76
C TRP A 719 -17.66 8.51 4.74
N MET A 720 -17.13 8.04 3.60
CA MET A 720 -16.54 6.70 3.52
C MET A 720 -15.29 6.56 4.39
N ASP A 721 -14.40 7.56 4.36
CA ASP A 721 -13.12 7.53 5.07
C ASP A 721 -13.30 7.53 6.59
N THR A 722 -14.32 8.24 7.08
CA THR A 722 -14.63 8.34 8.52
C THR A 722 -15.54 7.22 9.02
N GLN A 723 -15.94 6.26 8.16
CA GLN A 723 -16.91 5.20 8.47
C GLN A 723 -18.28 5.75 8.86
N GLY A 724 -18.73 6.73 8.09
CA GLY A 724 -20.09 7.23 8.15
C GLY A 724 -20.26 8.51 8.93
N PHE A 725 -19.22 9.32 9.16
CA PHE A 725 -19.35 10.60 9.85
C PHE A 725 -18.92 11.75 8.95
N LEU A 726 -19.50 12.93 9.12
CA LEU A 726 -19.06 14.10 8.36
C LEU A 726 -18.51 15.17 9.27
N THR A 727 -17.31 15.64 8.95
CA THR A 727 -16.67 16.77 9.61
C THR A 727 -16.09 17.68 8.55
N TYR A 728 -16.50 18.94 8.56
CA TYR A 728 -16.08 19.94 7.59
C TYR A 728 -16.28 21.36 8.11
N ASP A 729 -15.48 22.25 7.55
CA ASP A 729 -15.56 23.69 7.72
C ASP A 729 -15.98 24.33 6.40
N MET A 730 -16.89 25.30 6.46
CA MET A 730 -17.26 26.06 5.28
C MET A 730 -17.43 27.54 5.60
N GLN A 731 -17.03 28.40 4.67
CA GLN A 731 -17.16 29.84 4.80
C GLN A 731 -17.57 30.50 3.49
N VAL A 732 -18.20 31.66 3.61
CA VAL A 732 -18.58 32.52 2.48
C VAL A 732 -18.51 33.99 2.89
N LYS A 733 -18.20 34.87 1.94
CA LYS A 733 -18.26 36.32 2.14
C LYS A 733 -19.54 36.87 1.56
N VAL A 734 -20.17 37.77 2.32
CA VAL A 734 -21.50 38.30 2.03
C VAL A 734 -21.46 39.81 1.98
N LYS A 735 -22.05 40.39 0.94
CA LYS A 735 -22.29 41.84 0.80
C LYS A 735 -23.77 42.10 0.57
N ASN A 736 -24.32 43.14 1.19
CA ASN A 736 -25.71 43.55 1.00
C ASN A 736 -25.84 45.08 0.95
N THR A 737 -26.66 45.59 0.03
CA THR A 737 -26.82 47.04 -0.20
C THR A 737 -28.05 47.67 0.46
N GLN A 738 -28.89 46.89 1.17
CA GLN A 738 -30.15 47.33 1.74
C GLN A 738 -30.09 47.47 3.29
N PRO A 739 -31.03 48.23 3.89
CA PRO A 739 -31.18 48.29 5.34
C PRO A 739 -31.65 46.98 6.00
N TRP A 740 -32.16 46.02 5.22
CA TRP A 740 -32.67 44.73 5.63
C TRP A 740 -32.06 43.62 4.78
N PHE A 741 -31.84 42.44 5.35
CA PHE A 741 -31.21 41.33 4.65
C PHE A 741 -31.51 39.99 5.32
N PHE A 742 -31.48 38.92 4.52
CA PHE A 742 -31.44 37.53 4.96
C PHE A 742 -30.48 36.78 4.03
N ALA A 743 -29.26 36.54 4.47
CA ALA A 743 -28.21 35.99 3.63
C ALA A 743 -27.27 35.08 4.43
N GLY A 744 -26.93 33.93 3.90
CA GLY A 744 -25.98 33.02 4.52
C GLY A 744 -25.82 31.70 3.77
N LEU A 745 -25.55 30.66 4.54
CA LEU A 745 -25.15 29.35 4.04
C LEU A 745 -26.07 28.26 4.60
N ASN A 746 -26.35 27.25 3.77
CA ASN A 746 -26.88 25.97 4.25
C ASN A 746 -25.71 24.99 4.33
N PHE A 747 -25.49 24.46 5.53
CA PHE A 747 -24.35 23.58 5.78
C PHE A 747 -24.74 22.13 5.90
N ARG A 748 -26.03 21.82 5.83
CA ARG A 748 -26.53 20.47 5.77
C ARG A 748 -27.86 20.49 5.02
N GLY A 749 -28.01 19.68 3.99
CA GLY A 749 -29.23 19.54 3.22
C GLY A 749 -29.46 18.07 2.92
N ASN A 750 -30.70 17.61 3.00
CA ASN A 750 -31.10 16.29 2.56
C ASN A 750 -32.59 16.33 2.19
N THR A 751 -32.99 15.58 1.17
CA THR A 751 -34.40 15.42 0.82
C THR A 751 -35.04 14.31 1.65
N ASP A 752 -36.36 14.38 1.84
CA ASP A 752 -37.13 13.27 2.41
C ASP A 752 -37.10 12.03 1.51
N SER A 753 -37.55 10.90 2.02
CA SER A 753 -37.58 9.62 1.28
C SER A 753 -38.50 9.61 0.06
N SER A 754 -39.45 10.55 0.01
CA SER A 754 -40.34 10.72 -1.15
C SER A 754 -39.67 11.57 -2.24
N GLY A 755 -38.60 12.29 -1.89
CA GLY A 755 -37.93 13.22 -2.77
C GLY A 755 -38.78 14.43 -3.09
N ASP A 756 -39.66 14.85 -2.18
CA ASP A 756 -40.59 15.96 -2.39
C ASP A 756 -40.35 17.14 -1.43
N ASP A 757 -39.58 16.93 -0.34
CA ASP A 757 -39.39 17.90 0.73
C ASP A 757 -37.91 18.03 1.15
N PHE A 758 -37.38 19.27 1.20
CA PHE A 758 -35.95 19.52 1.46
C PHE A 758 -35.67 19.95 2.91
N TYR A 759 -35.01 19.10 3.69
CA TYR A 759 -34.60 19.41 5.06
C TYR A 759 -33.20 19.99 5.12
N THR A 760 -33.00 21.00 5.97
CA THR A 760 -31.71 21.67 6.00
C THR A 760 -31.41 22.37 7.33
N TYR A 761 -30.11 22.49 7.64
CA TYR A 761 -29.61 23.49 8.57
C TYR A 761 -28.93 24.62 7.82
N GLY A 762 -29.11 25.84 8.34
CA GLY A 762 -28.39 27.00 7.86
C GLY A 762 -28.12 28.03 8.93
N VAL A 763 -27.22 28.94 8.59
CA VAL A 763 -26.89 30.10 9.39
C VAL A 763 -26.88 31.32 8.50
N SER A 764 -27.46 32.42 8.97
CA SER A 764 -27.65 33.62 8.16
C SER A 764 -27.45 34.88 8.96
N PHE A 765 -26.92 35.91 8.30
CA PHE A 765 -27.07 37.29 8.70
C PHE A 765 -28.52 37.71 8.44
N VAL A 766 -29.18 38.21 9.48
CA VAL A 766 -30.59 38.59 9.45
C VAL A 766 -30.75 39.99 10.02
N LYS A 767 -31.41 40.87 9.27
CA LYS A 767 -31.92 42.13 9.79
C LYS A 767 -33.39 42.27 9.39
N PRO A 768 -34.33 42.10 10.32
CA PRO A 768 -35.74 41.95 9.99
C PRO A 768 -36.41 43.29 9.66
N ARG A 769 -37.45 43.23 8.83
CA ARG A 769 -38.28 44.38 8.43
C ARG A 769 -39.74 44.18 8.84
N ALA A 770 -40.37 45.24 9.34
CA ALA A 770 -41.77 45.23 9.76
C ALA A 770 -42.57 46.43 9.21
N THR A 771 -43.78 46.10 8.77
CA THR A 771 -44.97 46.88 8.44
C THR A 771 -45.76 47.50 9.59
N ARG A 772 -46.18 48.77 9.56
CA ARG A 772 -47.42 49.18 10.24
C ARG A 772 -48.15 50.27 9.46
N VAL A 773 -49.48 50.26 9.51
CA VAL A 773 -50.34 51.19 8.78
C VAL A 773 -51.08 52.09 9.77
N CYS A 774 -51.15 53.37 9.43
CA CYS A 774 -52.01 54.32 10.11
C CYS A 774 -53.40 54.34 9.45
N VAL A 775 -54.45 54.19 10.25
CA VAL A 775 -55.83 54.50 9.85
C VAL A 775 -56.18 55.90 10.37
N VAL A 776 -56.53 56.80 9.46
CA VAL A 776 -56.89 58.19 9.80
C VAL A 776 -58.34 58.25 10.27
N TRP A 777 -58.55 58.79 11.47
CA TRP A 777 -59.85 59.26 11.95
C TRP A 777 -59.85 60.80 11.98
N LEU A 778 -61.03 61.42 11.99
CA LEU A 778 -61.25 62.87 11.77
C LEU A 778 -60.36 63.84 12.58
N PHE A 779 -59.67 63.40 13.65
CA PHE A 779 -58.74 64.20 14.46
C PHE A 779 -57.42 63.48 14.85
N GLY A 780 -57.03 62.39 14.18
CA GLY A 780 -55.76 61.71 14.50
C GLY A 780 -55.46 60.44 13.72
N CYS A 781 -54.20 60.01 13.79
CA CYS A 781 -53.70 58.75 13.23
C CYS A 781 -53.50 57.70 14.33
N GLY A 782 -54.20 56.56 14.23
CA GLY A 782 -53.91 55.37 15.04
C GLY A 782 -53.09 54.38 14.23
N TYR A 783 -51.89 54.04 14.69
CA TYR A 783 -51.09 52.96 14.09
C TYR A 783 -51.56 51.60 14.59
N ASP A 784 -51.63 50.62 13.69
CA ASP A 784 -51.78 49.21 14.06
C ASP A 784 -50.47 48.64 14.65
N SER A 785 -50.54 47.36 15.05
CA SER A 785 -49.38 46.63 15.54
C SER A 785 -48.38 46.37 14.41
N TRP A 786 -47.09 46.32 14.74
CA TRP A 786 -46.06 45.94 13.78
C TRP A 786 -46.30 44.52 13.27
N ASN A 787 -46.29 44.36 11.94
CA ASN A 787 -46.41 43.09 11.24
C ASN A 787 -45.13 42.82 10.45
N LEU A 788 -44.56 41.62 10.52
CA LEU A 788 -43.40 41.27 9.69
C LEU A 788 -43.77 41.31 8.21
N THR A 789 -42.82 41.72 7.39
CA THR A 789 -43.01 41.74 5.95
C THR A 789 -42.74 40.35 5.35
N ASN A 790 -43.40 40.00 4.25
CA ASN A 790 -43.34 38.65 3.65
C ASN A 790 -42.05 38.37 2.85
N ASP A 791 -41.19 39.37 2.68
CA ASP A 791 -39.88 39.24 2.03
C ASP A 791 -38.83 38.53 2.88
N GLN A 792 -39.14 38.26 4.16
CA GLN A 792 -38.31 37.50 5.08
C GLN A 792 -39.12 36.41 5.78
N PRO A 793 -38.50 35.26 6.08
CA PRO A 793 -39.16 34.14 6.74
C PRO A 793 -39.55 34.49 8.19
N GLN A 794 -40.85 34.68 8.43
CA GLN A 794 -41.36 35.12 9.72
C GLN A 794 -41.00 34.16 10.87
N ASN A 795 -41.04 32.85 10.60
CA ASN A 795 -40.69 31.79 11.56
C ASN A 795 -39.19 31.75 11.92
N LEU A 796 -38.34 32.47 11.18
CA LEU A 796 -36.91 32.58 11.48
C LEU A 796 -36.53 33.91 12.13
N ILE A 797 -37.50 34.78 12.39
CA ILE A 797 -37.29 36.02 13.14
C ILE A 797 -37.60 35.75 14.63
N PRO A 798 -36.60 35.75 15.53
CA PRO A 798 -36.81 35.47 16.96
C PRO A 798 -37.84 36.41 17.59
N GLY A 799 -38.96 35.82 18.05
CA GLY A 799 -40.05 36.54 18.73
C GLY A 799 -40.94 37.40 17.82
N GLY A 800 -40.77 37.34 16.50
CA GLY A 800 -41.59 38.10 15.55
C GLY A 800 -41.39 39.62 15.64
N ALA A 801 -42.38 40.39 15.18
CA ALA A 801 -42.34 41.86 15.17
C ALA A 801 -42.38 42.52 16.57
N SER A 802 -42.72 41.76 17.62
CA SER A 802 -42.64 42.18 19.02
C SER A 802 -41.46 41.55 19.77
N GLY A 803 -40.59 40.85 19.04
CA GLY A 803 -39.47 40.10 19.58
C GLY A 803 -38.27 40.95 19.97
N SER A 804 -37.24 40.30 20.49
CA SER A 804 -36.02 40.94 20.98
C SER A 804 -35.28 41.76 19.92
N LEU A 805 -35.42 41.40 18.64
CA LEU A 805 -34.80 42.12 17.51
C LEU A 805 -35.45 43.48 17.24
N PHE A 806 -36.68 43.74 17.69
CA PHE A 806 -37.39 45.02 17.55
C PHE A 806 -37.45 45.84 18.84
N SER A 807 -36.58 45.53 19.83
CA SER A 807 -36.43 46.34 21.04
C SER A 807 -36.01 47.79 20.71
N SER A 808 -36.50 48.76 21.50
CA SER A 808 -36.48 50.23 21.28
C SER A 808 -35.28 50.80 20.50
N GLY A 809 -35.53 51.76 19.60
CA GLY A 809 -34.48 52.43 18.79
C GLY A 809 -34.41 51.96 17.32
N VAL A 810 -35.53 51.42 16.80
CA VAL A 810 -35.69 50.88 15.45
C VAL A 810 -35.68 52.01 14.41
N GLU A 811 -34.89 51.86 13.34
CA GLU A 811 -34.91 52.78 12.19
C GLU A 811 -36.29 52.72 11.53
N THR A 812 -37.01 53.84 11.50
CA THR A 812 -38.32 53.92 10.82
C THR A 812 -38.26 54.80 9.59
N SER A 813 -38.78 54.32 8.47
CA SER A 813 -38.96 55.08 7.23
C SER A 813 -40.42 55.08 6.81
N GLY A 814 -40.98 56.24 6.47
CA GLY A 814 -42.35 56.37 5.96
C GLY A 814 -43.12 57.56 6.57
N GLY A 815 -43.95 58.21 5.75
CA GLY A 815 -44.79 59.35 6.14
C GLY A 815 -45.60 59.87 4.94
N GLY A 816 -46.93 59.77 5.02
CA GLY A 816 -47.85 60.26 3.99
C GLY A 816 -49.08 60.94 4.61
N PHE A 817 -49.61 61.97 3.95
CA PHE A 817 -50.86 62.63 4.36
C PHE A 817 -52.05 61.81 3.82
N LEU A 818 -52.98 61.42 4.71
CA LEU A 818 -54.22 60.64 4.50
C LEU A 818 -54.12 59.10 4.57
N TRP A 819 -52.98 58.48 4.22
CA TRP A 819 -52.66 57.06 4.50
C TRP A 819 -51.14 56.91 4.67
N SER A 820 -50.66 56.57 5.86
CA SER A 820 -49.22 56.46 6.13
C SER A 820 -48.84 55.05 6.52
N THR A 821 -48.07 54.38 5.66
CA THR A 821 -47.35 53.15 6.02
C THR A 821 -46.00 53.54 6.61
N GLN A 822 -45.67 52.98 7.77
CA GLN A 822 -44.34 53.06 8.36
C GLN A 822 -43.65 51.70 8.25
N THR A 823 -42.38 51.74 7.87
CA THR A 823 -41.50 50.58 7.82
C THR A 823 -40.46 50.71 8.92
N GLY A 824 -40.31 49.67 9.74
CA GLY A 824 -39.32 49.58 10.81
C GLY A 824 -38.29 48.51 10.51
N TYR A 825 -37.01 48.80 10.78
CA TYR A 825 -35.91 47.84 10.64
C TYR A 825 -35.35 47.44 12.01
N GLY A 826 -35.42 46.16 12.33
CA GLY A 826 -34.91 45.62 13.58
C GLY A 826 -33.38 45.61 13.66
N ARG A 827 -32.86 45.09 14.77
CA ARG A 827 -31.42 44.93 15.01
C ARG A 827 -30.85 43.79 14.14
N PRO A 828 -29.65 43.96 13.55
CA PRO A 828 -28.99 42.87 12.85
C PRO A 828 -28.60 41.75 13.82
N ALA A 829 -28.66 40.51 13.36
CA ALA A 829 -28.32 39.33 14.12
C ALA A 829 -27.73 38.24 13.22
N ILE A 830 -26.97 37.32 13.83
CA ILE A 830 -26.67 36.01 13.25
C ILE A 830 -27.71 35.05 13.81
N VAL A 831 -28.41 34.33 12.94
CA VAL A 831 -29.44 33.36 13.32
C VAL A 831 -29.04 31.99 12.80
N LEU A 832 -28.94 31.02 13.71
CA LEU A 832 -28.86 29.60 13.38
C LEU A 832 -30.27 29.04 13.32
N TRP A 833 -30.59 28.31 12.26
CA TRP A 833 -31.93 27.81 12.01
C TRP A 833 -31.92 26.43 11.36
N GLN A 834 -33.07 25.77 11.41
CA GLN A 834 -33.32 24.48 10.78
C GLN A 834 -34.67 24.47 10.06
N ARG A 835 -34.78 23.61 9.05
CA ARG A 835 -36.03 23.21 8.40
C ARG A 835 -36.14 21.70 8.46
N THR A 836 -37.28 21.22 8.95
CA THR A 836 -37.65 19.81 8.96
C THR A 836 -39.09 19.68 8.44
N SER A 837 -39.70 18.51 8.52
CA SER A 837 -41.12 18.32 8.15
C SER A 837 -42.09 19.19 8.95
N SER A 838 -41.68 19.70 10.13
CA SER A 838 -42.47 20.67 10.91
C SER A 838 -42.32 22.13 10.45
N GLY A 839 -41.65 22.36 9.31
CA GLY A 839 -41.33 23.68 8.78
C GLY A 839 -40.12 24.34 9.43
N PHE A 840 -40.04 25.67 9.28
CA PHE A 840 -38.94 26.50 9.77
C PHE A 840 -38.91 26.70 11.28
N LYS A 841 -37.71 26.58 11.85
CA LYS A 841 -37.45 26.88 13.26
C LYS A 841 -36.08 27.53 13.44
N TRP A 842 -36.04 28.74 13.99
CA TRP A 842 -34.78 29.30 14.51
C TRP A 842 -34.35 28.54 15.76
N LEU A 843 -33.05 28.34 15.96
CA LEU A 843 -32.49 27.59 17.08
C LEU A 843 -31.85 28.52 18.11
N ALA A 844 -30.97 29.40 17.64
CA ALA A 844 -30.27 30.37 18.47
C ALA A 844 -29.98 31.64 17.65
N TYR A 845 -29.83 32.77 18.33
CA TYR A 845 -29.44 34.03 17.69
C TYR A 845 -28.43 34.80 18.52
N LYS A 846 -27.57 35.57 17.83
CA LYS A 846 -26.66 36.56 18.41
C LYS A 846 -26.99 37.92 17.82
N THR A 847 -27.31 38.90 18.68
CA THR A 847 -27.48 40.29 18.22
C THR A 847 -26.13 40.90 17.88
N LEU A 848 -26.05 41.61 16.77
CA LEU A 848 -24.84 42.30 16.32
C LEU A 848 -24.90 43.80 16.64
N GLN A 849 -23.73 44.39 16.88
CA GLN A 849 -23.55 45.82 17.10
C GLN A 849 -22.29 46.34 16.38
N ASN A 850 -22.17 47.66 16.28
CA ASN A 850 -21.09 48.33 15.53
C ASN A 850 -19.67 47.93 15.99
N GLY A 851 -19.49 47.55 17.26
CA GLY A 851 -18.20 47.09 17.78
C GLY A 851 -17.82 45.65 17.44
N ASP A 852 -18.72 44.85 16.84
CA ASP A 852 -18.47 43.45 16.49
C ASP A 852 -17.76 43.29 15.12
N GLY A 853 -17.44 44.38 14.40
CA GLY A 853 -16.66 44.38 13.15
C GLY A 853 -17.48 44.11 11.88
N VAL A 854 -18.47 43.22 11.92
CA VAL A 854 -19.33 42.89 10.77
C VAL A 854 -20.48 43.87 10.53
N ILE A 855 -20.65 44.87 11.40
CA ILE A 855 -21.65 45.92 11.28
C ILE A 855 -20.99 47.29 11.35
N TYR A 856 -21.41 48.22 10.50
CA TYR A 856 -21.09 49.64 10.64
C TYR A 856 -22.37 50.48 10.77
N ASN A 857 -22.30 51.61 11.46
CA ASN A 857 -23.39 52.58 11.51
C ASN A 857 -23.32 53.54 10.32
N ASN A 858 -24.45 53.76 9.65
CA ASN A 858 -24.58 54.78 8.61
C ASN A 858 -24.51 56.21 9.20
N GLY A 859 -24.54 57.23 8.33
CA GLY A 859 -24.47 58.65 8.76
C GLY A 859 -25.60 59.11 9.71
N SER A 860 -26.66 58.33 9.87
CA SER A 860 -27.77 58.57 10.80
C SER A 860 -27.71 57.68 12.06
N GLY A 861 -26.62 56.92 12.25
CA GLY A 861 -26.41 56.08 13.43
C GLY A 861 -27.06 54.69 13.35
N TYR A 862 -27.60 54.27 12.20
CA TYR A 862 -28.28 52.99 12.05
C TYR A 862 -27.37 51.91 11.48
N PRO A 863 -27.44 50.66 11.99
CA PRO A 863 -26.52 49.61 11.61
C PRO A 863 -26.77 49.08 10.18
N ARG A 864 -25.69 48.74 9.47
CA ARG A 864 -25.62 48.12 8.13
C ARG A 864 -24.57 47.00 8.16
N LEU A 865 -24.71 46.01 7.28
CA LEU A 865 -23.72 44.93 7.13
C LEU A 865 -22.44 45.51 6.51
N THR A 866 -21.28 45.27 7.11
CA THR A 866 -20.00 45.60 6.48
C THR A 866 -19.86 44.81 5.18
N ASP A 867 -19.48 45.47 4.10
CA ASP A 867 -19.28 44.81 2.80
C ASP A 867 -18.30 43.64 2.95
N TRP A 868 -18.61 42.49 2.33
CA TRP A 868 -17.77 41.27 2.37
C TRP A 868 -17.54 40.68 3.76
N SER A 869 -18.51 40.84 4.67
CA SER A 869 -18.52 40.15 5.97
C SER A 869 -18.48 38.64 5.77
N THR A 870 -17.57 37.95 6.46
CA THR A 870 -17.45 36.49 6.36
C THR A 870 -18.37 35.82 7.36
N LEU A 871 -19.09 34.79 6.91
CA LEU A 871 -19.81 33.84 7.76
C LEU A 871 -19.20 32.46 7.57
N MET A 872 -18.87 31.80 8.67
CA MET A 872 -18.27 30.47 8.67
C MET A 872 -19.01 29.55 9.63
N VAL A 873 -19.09 28.27 9.29
CA VAL A 873 -19.56 27.21 10.18
C VAL A 873 -18.57 26.05 10.18
N ARG A 874 -18.36 25.49 11.36
CA ARG A 874 -17.64 24.24 11.61
C ARG A 874 -18.64 23.23 12.11
N VAL A 875 -18.77 22.12 11.40
CA VAL A 875 -19.66 21.01 11.73
C VAL A 875 -18.79 19.80 11.98
N ALA A 876 -18.90 19.23 13.19
CA ALA A 876 -18.35 17.89 13.45
C ALA A 876 -19.48 16.95 13.84
N GLU A 877 -19.53 15.81 13.17
CA GLU A 877 -20.47 14.76 13.48
C GLU A 877 -19.73 13.59 14.13
N GLY A 878 -20.27 13.08 15.24
CA GLY A 878 -19.61 11.99 15.95
C GLY A 878 -20.34 11.51 17.19
N HIS A 879 -19.75 10.51 17.83
CA HIS A 879 -20.14 10.02 19.15
C HIS A 879 -19.47 10.86 20.24
N SER A 880 -20.11 10.98 21.40
CA SER A 880 -19.52 11.67 22.56
C SER A 880 -18.85 10.69 23.49
N LEU A 881 -17.64 11.03 23.94
CA LEU A 881 -16.97 10.41 25.07
C LEU A 881 -16.52 11.49 26.06
N THR A 882 -17.11 11.53 27.24
CA THR A 882 -16.57 12.40 28.31
C THR A 882 -15.24 11.83 28.82
N PHE A 883 -14.34 12.68 29.30
CA PHE A 883 -13.07 12.26 29.91
C PHE A 883 -12.74 13.10 31.14
N ILE A 884 -11.94 12.52 32.03
CA ILE A 884 -11.38 13.15 33.22
C ILE A 884 -9.87 12.90 33.31
N SER A 885 -9.19 13.62 34.21
CA SER A 885 -7.76 13.44 34.48
C SER A 885 -6.87 13.60 33.23
N GLY A 886 -7.27 14.46 32.30
CA GLY A 886 -6.57 14.74 31.06
C GLY A 886 -5.25 15.46 31.30
N GLY A 887 -4.20 15.03 30.58
CA GLY A 887 -2.82 15.47 30.74
C GLY A 887 -1.83 14.31 30.87
N GLY A 888 -2.29 13.17 31.39
CA GLY A 888 -1.43 11.98 31.55
C GLY A 888 -0.21 12.22 32.44
N SER A 889 0.74 11.27 32.45
CA SER A 889 1.97 11.41 33.23
C SER A 889 2.96 12.45 32.67
N THR A 890 2.87 12.72 31.38
CA THR A 890 3.80 13.54 30.58
C THR A 890 3.29 14.94 30.24
N GLY A 891 2.06 15.30 30.63
CA GLY A 891 1.46 16.62 30.35
C GLY A 891 0.97 16.81 28.91
N GLY A 892 0.64 15.73 28.21
CA GLY A 892 0.19 15.77 26.80
C GLY A 892 -1.29 16.10 26.64
N GLU A 893 -1.62 16.85 25.59
CA GLU A 893 -2.99 17.17 25.19
C GLU A 893 -3.52 16.19 24.14
N ILE A 894 -4.83 15.92 24.17
CA ILE A 894 -5.54 15.20 23.09
C ILE A 894 -6.02 16.24 22.07
N LYS A 895 -5.58 16.11 20.82
CA LYS A 895 -5.88 17.07 19.74
C LYS A 895 -6.85 16.50 18.70
N GLU A 896 -7.43 17.39 17.90
CA GLU A 896 -8.13 17.00 16.67
C GLU A 896 -7.18 16.20 15.76
N GLY A 897 -7.66 15.11 15.21
CA GLY A 897 -6.89 14.18 14.39
C GLY A 897 -6.23 13.04 15.15
N ASP A 898 -6.12 13.12 16.48
CA ASP A 898 -5.52 12.05 17.29
C ASP A 898 -6.38 10.78 17.26
N THR A 899 -5.71 9.64 17.28
CA THR A 899 -6.37 8.33 17.49
C THR A 899 -6.21 7.91 18.94
N ILE A 900 -7.33 7.84 19.66
CA ILE A 900 -7.39 7.34 21.02
C ILE A 900 -7.55 5.81 21.00
N THR A 901 -6.87 5.14 21.93
CA THR A 901 -6.93 3.69 22.11
C THR A 901 -7.07 3.34 23.59
N ASN A 902 -7.54 2.14 23.90
CA ASN A 902 -7.45 1.61 25.26
C ASN A 902 -6.10 0.94 25.52
N SER A 903 -5.84 0.49 26.76
CA SER A 903 -4.55 -0.10 27.17
C SER A 903 -4.07 -1.24 26.29
N ASP A 904 -5.01 -2.05 25.78
CA ASP A 904 -4.72 -3.26 25.03
C ASP A 904 -4.84 -3.03 23.51
N ALA A 905 -5.09 -1.78 23.08
CA ALA A 905 -5.34 -1.36 21.69
C ALA A 905 -6.44 -2.16 20.97
N THR A 906 -7.38 -2.74 21.71
CA THR A 906 -8.54 -3.48 21.18
C THR A 906 -9.68 -2.56 20.79
N LYS A 907 -9.70 -1.34 21.34
CA LYS A 907 -10.66 -0.28 21.02
C LYS A 907 -9.91 0.92 20.47
N SER A 908 -10.47 1.57 19.46
CA SER A 908 -9.88 2.77 18.87
C SER A 908 -10.94 3.75 18.40
N ALA A 909 -10.65 5.05 18.44
CA ALA A 909 -11.47 6.07 17.80
C ALA A 909 -10.62 7.27 17.40
N ARG A 910 -11.03 7.99 16.35
CA ARG A 910 -10.43 9.25 15.94
C ARG A 910 -11.15 10.42 16.59
N VAL A 911 -10.41 11.37 17.13
CA VAL A 911 -10.93 12.66 17.60
C VAL A 911 -11.09 13.59 16.41
N VAL A 912 -12.31 14.06 16.14
CA VAL A 912 -12.63 14.84 14.92
C VAL A 912 -12.81 16.34 15.15
N MET A 913 -12.70 16.79 16.39
CA MET A 913 -12.91 18.18 16.77
C MET A 913 -12.12 18.47 18.04
N THR A 914 -11.73 19.73 18.23
CA THR A 914 -11.13 20.22 19.47
C THR A 914 -11.96 19.79 20.70
N PRO A 915 -11.35 19.20 21.74
CA PRO A 915 -12.08 18.77 22.93
C PRO A 915 -12.92 19.89 23.53
N ILE A 916 -14.15 19.55 23.95
CA ILE A 916 -15.07 20.51 24.57
C ILE A 916 -14.84 20.49 26.08
N LEU A 917 -14.28 21.58 26.63
CA LEU A 917 -13.66 21.57 27.95
C LEU A 917 -14.59 22.05 29.06
N THR A 918 -14.62 21.33 30.18
CA THR A 918 -15.48 21.61 31.35
C THR A 918 -14.72 21.98 32.62
N SER A 919 -13.39 21.85 32.62
CA SER A 919 -12.53 22.16 33.78
C SER A 919 -11.47 23.25 33.51
N ALA A 920 -11.73 24.16 32.56
CA ALA A 920 -10.82 25.26 32.27
C ALA A 920 -10.79 26.28 33.41
N THR A 921 -9.60 26.81 33.71
CA THR A 921 -9.46 28.00 34.57
C THR A 921 -9.28 29.21 33.66
N GLY A 922 -10.34 29.96 33.42
CA GLY A 922 -10.41 30.91 32.31
C GLY A 922 -10.67 30.19 30.98
N ARG A 923 -10.02 30.63 29.90
CA ARG A 923 -10.16 30.03 28.55
C ARG A 923 -9.13 28.93 28.25
N LYS A 924 -8.19 28.70 29.18
CA LYS A 924 -7.11 27.72 29.09
C LYS A 924 -7.38 26.52 29.99
N VAL A 925 -7.17 25.32 29.46
CA VAL A 925 -7.18 24.09 30.26
C VAL A 925 -5.78 23.68 30.62
N ASP A 926 -5.61 23.34 31.89
CA ASP A 926 -4.37 22.84 32.41
C ASP A 926 -4.26 21.32 32.18
N TRP A 927 -3.71 20.98 31.01
CA TRP A 927 -3.27 19.62 30.68
C TRP A 927 -1.99 19.23 31.44
N THR A 928 -1.25 20.16 32.02
CA THR A 928 0.02 19.85 32.71
C THR A 928 -0.21 19.26 34.10
N ASN A 929 -1.19 19.80 34.83
CA ASN A 929 -1.53 19.38 36.20
C ASN A 929 -2.58 18.27 36.28
N ARG A 930 -2.90 17.61 35.15
CA ARG A 930 -3.83 16.46 35.08
C ARG A 930 -5.26 16.76 35.51
N ILE A 931 -5.72 17.98 35.33
CA ILE A 931 -7.08 18.41 35.71
C ILE A 931 -8.00 18.61 34.51
N ALA A 932 -7.51 18.40 33.29
CA ALA A 932 -8.31 18.55 32.08
C ALA A 932 -9.46 17.53 32.06
N SER A 933 -10.68 18.02 31.86
CA SER A 933 -11.91 17.22 31.80
C SER A 933 -12.86 17.85 30.79
N GLY A 934 -13.55 17.03 30.02
CA GLY A 934 -14.35 17.52 28.91
C GLY A 934 -15.03 16.40 28.12
N THR A 935 -15.45 16.73 26.91
CA THR A 935 -16.07 15.79 25.96
C THR A 935 -15.26 15.73 24.67
N LEU A 936 -14.91 14.52 24.25
CA LEU A 936 -14.33 14.22 22.94
C LEU A 936 -15.46 13.88 21.96
N VAL A 937 -15.32 14.35 20.72
CA VAL A 937 -16.18 13.97 19.59
C VAL A 937 -15.42 12.96 18.74
N LEU A 938 -16.02 11.79 18.53
CA LEU A 938 -15.35 10.60 17.99
C LEU A 938 -15.96 10.12 16.67
N ALA A 939 -15.10 9.78 15.71
CA ALA A 939 -15.42 9.05 14.48
C ALA A 939 -14.49 7.84 14.32
N ASN A 940 -14.71 7.00 13.28
CA ASN A 940 -13.96 5.75 13.05
C ASN A 940 -13.89 4.86 14.31
N VAL A 941 -15.01 4.72 15.00
CA VAL A 941 -15.05 4.07 16.32
C VAL A 941 -15.04 2.55 16.15
N ASN A 942 -14.03 1.91 16.72
CA ASN A 942 -13.92 0.47 16.85
C ASN A 942 -14.05 0.10 18.35
N GLY A 943 -15.16 -0.56 18.69
CA GLY A 943 -15.49 -0.93 20.07
C GLY A 943 -16.16 0.18 20.89
N THR A 944 -16.43 -0.08 22.17
CA THR A 944 -17.10 0.85 23.08
C THR A 944 -16.26 1.11 24.32
N PHE A 945 -15.93 2.37 24.59
CA PHE A 945 -15.15 2.75 25.77
C PHE A 945 -16.00 2.65 27.03
N SER A 946 -15.40 2.11 28.09
CA SER A 946 -16.05 1.95 29.39
C SER A 946 -15.60 3.04 30.37
N VAL A 947 -16.46 3.43 31.30
CA VAL A 947 -16.12 4.40 32.35
C VAL A 947 -14.95 3.87 33.17
N GLY A 948 -13.92 4.71 33.37
CA GLY A 948 -12.70 4.38 34.10
C GLY A 948 -11.57 3.80 33.24
N GLU A 949 -11.80 3.54 31.95
CA GLU A 949 -10.78 3.00 31.04
C GLU A 949 -9.69 4.04 30.73
N ALA A 950 -8.43 3.62 30.67
CA ALA A 950 -7.32 4.51 30.33
C ALA A 950 -7.28 4.80 28.82
N LEU A 951 -7.19 6.08 28.45
CA LEU A 951 -7.12 6.56 27.06
C LEU A 951 -5.67 6.86 26.67
N TYR A 952 -5.22 6.19 25.61
CA TYR A 952 -3.86 6.31 25.07
C TYR A 952 -3.86 7.00 23.71
N VAL A 953 -2.93 7.92 23.50
CA VAL A 953 -2.61 8.52 22.20
C VAL A 953 -1.13 8.29 21.94
N GLY A 954 -0.77 7.71 20.79
CA GLY A 954 0.63 7.42 20.46
C GLY A 954 1.34 6.51 21.47
N GLY A 955 0.59 5.65 22.19
CA GLY A 955 1.13 4.77 23.24
C GLY A 955 1.31 5.43 24.61
N VAL A 956 0.92 6.70 24.78
CA VAL A 956 1.00 7.43 26.06
C VAL A 956 -0.40 7.61 26.62
N GLN A 957 -0.62 7.26 27.89
CA GLN A 957 -1.89 7.51 28.56
C GLN A 957 -2.06 9.02 28.79
N LEU A 958 -3.10 9.61 28.21
CA LEU A 958 -3.38 11.05 28.32
C LEU A 958 -4.63 11.37 29.13
N ALA A 959 -5.60 10.46 29.24
CA ALA A 959 -6.83 10.72 29.99
C ALA A 959 -7.48 9.42 30.50
N THR A 960 -8.56 9.56 31.27
CA THR A 960 -9.44 8.46 31.68
C THR A 960 -10.82 8.66 31.09
N ALA A 961 -11.36 7.62 30.46
CA ALA A 961 -12.67 7.59 29.84
C ALA A 961 -13.79 7.73 30.88
N GLY A 962 -14.78 8.56 30.55
CA GLY A 962 -16.05 8.68 31.26
C GLY A 962 -17.17 8.01 30.48
N THR A 963 -18.34 8.66 30.42
CA THR A 963 -19.52 8.18 29.70
C THR A 963 -19.34 8.27 28.18
N TYR A 964 -19.45 7.13 27.51
CA TYR A 964 -19.57 7.01 26.06
C TYR A 964 -21.05 7.02 25.64
N THR A 965 -21.38 7.68 24.52
CA THR A 965 -22.73 7.66 23.94
C THR A 965 -22.65 7.37 22.45
N ALA A 966 -23.23 6.24 22.03
CA ALA A 966 -23.28 5.78 20.64
C ALA A 966 -24.32 6.53 19.77
N THR A 967 -24.96 7.59 20.27
CA THR A 967 -25.85 8.42 19.48
C THR A 967 -25.02 9.35 18.60
N LYS A 968 -25.21 9.29 17.28
CA LYS A 968 -24.62 10.23 16.34
C LYS A 968 -25.24 11.62 16.56
N LYS A 969 -24.38 12.65 16.69
CA LYS A 969 -24.78 14.03 16.98
C LYS A 969 -23.99 14.99 16.09
N ASN A 970 -24.61 16.10 15.69
CA ASN A 970 -23.95 17.23 15.06
C ASN A 970 -23.54 18.25 16.13
N TYR A 971 -22.27 18.64 16.13
CA TYR A 971 -21.70 19.69 16.95
C TYR A 971 -21.39 20.89 16.07
N ILE A 972 -22.10 22.00 16.30
CA ILE A 972 -22.10 23.15 15.40
C ILE A 972 -21.43 24.34 16.11
N ARG A 973 -20.37 24.87 15.50
CA ARG A 973 -19.76 26.16 15.85
C ARG A 973 -19.94 27.12 14.68
N VAL A 974 -20.29 28.37 14.99
CA VAL A 974 -20.45 29.43 13.98
C VAL A 974 -19.41 30.50 14.26
N TYR A 975 -18.77 30.99 13.21
CA TYR A 975 -17.78 32.05 13.27
C TYR A 975 -18.15 33.19 12.31
N PHE A 976 -17.67 34.39 12.60
CA PHE A 976 -17.85 35.57 11.76
C PHE A 976 -16.60 36.45 11.80
N THR A 977 -16.36 37.22 10.74
CA THR A 977 -15.23 38.16 10.70
C THR A 977 -15.41 39.28 9.67
N ASP A 978 -14.67 40.37 9.88
CA ASP A 978 -14.61 41.59 9.06
C ASP A 978 -13.50 41.44 7.99
N PRO A 979 -13.69 41.89 6.74
CA PRO A 979 -12.60 41.95 5.76
C PRO A 979 -11.47 42.90 6.14
N THR A 980 -11.67 43.80 7.10
CA THR A 980 -10.67 44.75 7.61
C THR A 980 -10.19 44.37 9.00
N ALA A 981 -8.91 44.62 9.28
CA ALA A 981 -8.34 44.35 10.59
C ALA A 981 -8.93 45.31 11.63
N ARG A 982 -9.29 44.79 12.80
CA ARG A 982 -9.87 45.56 13.91
C ARG A 982 -9.09 45.28 15.17
N GLY A 983 -8.71 46.34 15.89
CA GLY A 983 -7.98 46.20 17.16
C GLY A 983 -6.61 45.52 17.01
N THR A 984 -6.13 44.88 18.07
CA THR A 984 -4.90 44.08 18.07
C THR A 984 -5.26 42.62 18.27
N ALA A 985 -4.86 41.76 17.34
CA ALA A 985 -5.06 40.31 17.40
C ALA A 985 -4.66 39.75 18.77
N ASN A 986 -5.51 38.88 19.31
CA ASN A 986 -5.33 38.30 20.63
C ASN A 986 -5.21 36.78 20.55
N ASN A 987 -5.17 36.12 21.70
CA ASN A 987 -4.92 34.69 21.83
C ASN A 987 -6.19 33.91 22.20
N THR A 988 -7.36 34.36 21.74
CA THR A 988 -8.66 33.80 22.09
C THR A 988 -9.65 33.84 20.92
N GLU A 989 -10.42 32.79 20.68
CA GLU A 989 -11.46 32.76 19.63
C GLU A 989 -12.69 33.63 19.95
N ILE A 990 -12.81 34.11 21.19
CA ILE A 990 -13.96 34.89 21.66
C ILE A 990 -13.52 36.30 22.03
N ASP A 991 -14.20 37.31 21.47
CA ASP A 991 -14.10 38.69 21.93
C ASP A 991 -15.30 39.10 22.80
N SER A 992 -15.07 40.09 23.66
CA SER A 992 -16.18 40.71 24.41
C SER A 992 -17.13 41.40 23.44
N SER A 993 -18.42 41.43 23.78
CA SER A 993 -19.42 42.09 22.94
C SER A 993 -19.02 43.55 22.70
N GLY A 994 -18.89 43.96 21.42
CA GLY A 994 -18.52 45.33 21.06
C GLY A 994 -17.02 45.61 21.00
N THR A 995 -16.19 44.59 21.17
CA THR A 995 -14.76 44.63 20.85
C THR A 995 -14.49 43.66 19.71
N ALA A 996 -13.78 44.10 18.67
CA ALA A 996 -13.27 43.25 17.60
C ALA A 996 -11.76 43.39 17.57
N ASN A 997 -11.05 42.35 17.99
CA ASN A 997 -9.59 42.30 18.07
C ASN A 997 -9.09 41.17 17.15
N ARG A 998 -9.24 41.35 15.83
CA ARG A 998 -9.01 40.30 14.82
C ARG A 998 -8.20 40.81 13.64
N LYS A 999 -7.47 39.91 12.99
CA LYS A 999 -6.86 40.17 11.69
C LYS A 999 -7.92 40.22 10.59
N ALA A 1000 -7.59 40.90 9.50
CA ALA A 1000 -8.44 40.99 8.31
C ALA A 1000 -8.62 39.61 7.67
N ASN A 1001 -9.87 39.23 7.37
CA ASN A 1001 -10.17 38.15 6.43
C ASN A 1001 -10.67 38.77 5.11
N ALA A 1002 -9.74 39.42 4.40
CA ALA A 1002 -10.04 40.22 3.21
C ALA A 1002 -10.66 39.39 2.09
N ARG A 1003 -11.43 40.03 1.21
CA ARG A 1003 -11.84 39.48 -0.09
C ARG A 1003 -10.63 38.86 -0.84
N ASP A 1004 -10.84 37.78 -1.58
CA ASP A 1004 -9.84 36.94 -2.26
C ASP A 1004 -8.91 36.11 -1.36
N THR A 1005 -9.10 36.13 -0.03
CA THR A 1005 -8.35 35.30 0.94
C THR A 1005 -9.25 34.37 1.75
N VAL A 1006 -8.77 33.19 2.10
CA VAL A 1006 -9.53 32.21 2.90
C VAL A 1006 -8.68 31.82 4.09
N ASN A 1007 -9.09 32.24 5.29
CA ASN A 1007 -8.42 31.91 6.54
C ASN A 1007 -9.37 31.09 7.43
N TRP A 1008 -8.82 30.10 8.12
CA TRP A 1008 -9.55 29.20 9.01
C TRP A 1008 -9.16 29.43 10.46
N PRO A 1009 -10.06 29.16 11.43
CA PRO A 1009 -9.67 29.07 12.83
C PRO A 1009 -8.67 27.91 13.03
N PRO A 1010 -7.75 28.04 13.99
CA PRO A 1010 -6.86 26.94 14.34
C PRO A 1010 -7.64 25.72 14.83
N ASP A 1011 -7.05 24.53 14.66
CA ASP A 1011 -7.70 23.27 15.03
C ASP A 1011 -7.61 23.02 16.54
N PRO A 1012 -6.42 23.10 17.18
CA PRO A 1012 -6.35 23.15 18.63
C PRO A 1012 -6.35 24.61 19.13
N LEU A 1013 -7.18 24.89 20.14
CA LEU A 1013 -7.23 26.20 20.79
C LEU A 1013 -5.87 26.64 21.36
N THR A 1014 -5.02 25.69 21.75
CA THR A 1014 -3.67 25.97 22.25
C THR A 1014 -2.75 26.62 21.23
N ASP A 1015 -2.97 26.39 19.93
CA ASP A 1015 -2.15 27.00 18.90
C ASP A 1015 -2.43 28.51 18.84
N LEU A 1016 -3.70 28.92 18.95
CA LEU A 1016 -4.09 30.33 19.09
C LEU A 1016 -3.55 30.95 20.38
N GLU A 1017 -3.53 30.19 21.48
CA GLU A 1017 -2.96 30.65 22.76
C GLU A 1017 -1.46 31.01 22.62
N SER A 1018 -0.74 30.23 21.81
CA SER A 1018 0.70 30.34 21.61
C SER A 1018 1.09 31.36 20.52
N ASP A 1019 0.24 31.56 19.52
CA ASP A 1019 0.48 32.45 18.39
C ASP A 1019 -0.78 33.26 18.03
N SER A 1020 -0.82 34.51 18.47
CA SER A 1020 -1.90 35.45 18.12
C SER A 1020 -1.90 35.86 16.64
N SER A 1021 -0.93 35.41 15.83
CA SER A 1021 -0.94 35.65 14.38
C SER A 1021 -2.01 34.85 13.63
N LEU A 1022 -2.60 33.84 14.28
CA LEU A 1022 -3.64 32.92 13.78
C LEU A 1022 -5.07 33.44 14.01
N ASP A 1023 -5.22 34.66 14.53
CA ASP A 1023 -6.48 35.21 14.98
C ASP A 1023 -7.31 35.90 13.87
N TYR A 1024 -7.97 35.12 13.03
CA TYR A 1024 -8.72 35.63 11.86
C TYR A 1024 -10.24 35.67 12.04
N VAL A 1025 -10.82 34.85 12.91
CA VAL A 1025 -12.27 34.67 13.02
C VAL A 1025 -12.77 34.75 14.46
N THR A 1026 -13.96 35.28 14.69
CA THR A 1026 -14.59 35.34 16.01
C THR A 1026 -15.67 34.27 16.15
N LEU A 1027 -15.61 33.48 17.22
CA LEU A 1027 -16.63 32.50 17.58
C LEU A 1027 -17.92 33.19 18.07
N VAL A 1028 -19.07 32.77 17.53
CA VAL A 1028 -20.39 33.27 17.95
C VAL A 1028 -20.70 32.80 19.38
N GLN A 1029 -20.99 33.79 20.23
CA GLN A 1029 -21.58 33.60 21.54
C GLN A 1029 -23.09 33.89 21.44
N TRP A 1030 -23.93 32.86 21.58
CA TRP A 1030 -25.38 32.99 21.41
C TRP A 1030 -26.01 33.85 22.51
N THR A 1031 -26.86 34.80 22.11
CA THR A 1031 -27.55 35.73 23.02
C THR A 1031 -28.88 35.17 23.51
N GLY A 1032 -29.59 34.42 22.66
CA GLY A 1032 -30.86 33.80 23.01
C GLY A 1032 -31.11 32.50 22.26
N TYR A 1033 -31.95 31.66 22.85
CA TYR A 1033 -32.28 30.32 22.36
C TYR A 1033 -33.79 30.17 22.19
N ASN A 1034 -34.20 29.33 21.24
CA ASN A 1034 -35.60 28.97 21.08
C ASN A 1034 -36.01 27.96 22.17
N THR A 1035 -37.31 27.83 22.40
CA THR A 1035 -37.88 26.87 23.35
C THR A 1035 -37.37 25.46 23.05
N GLY A 1036 -36.77 24.83 24.07
CA GLY A 1036 -36.20 23.48 24.00
C GLY A 1036 -34.80 23.40 23.38
N VAL A 1037 -34.13 24.53 23.11
CA VAL A 1037 -32.75 24.58 22.61
C VAL A 1037 -31.85 25.20 23.67
N SER A 1038 -30.64 24.66 23.85
CA SER A 1038 -29.62 25.21 24.74
C SER A 1038 -28.22 24.94 24.17
N ALA A 1039 -27.26 25.82 24.47
CA ALA A 1039 -25.86 25.55 24.17
C ALA A 1039 -25.28 24.46 25.09
N MET A 1040 -24.30 23.71 24.59
CA MET A 1040 -23.51 22.80 25.40
C MET A 1040 -22.73 23.57 26.46
N THR A 1041 -22.63 23.01 27.66
CA THR A 1041 -21.78 23.57 28.72
C THR A 1041 -20.31 23.43 28.34
N SER A 1042 -19.63 24.55 28.20
CA SER A 1042 -18.18 24.65 27.99
C SER A 1042 -17.63 25.82 28.79
N THR A 1043 -16.47 25.61 29.41
CA THR A 1043 -15.76 26.64 30.20
C THR A 1043 -14.86 27.50 29.33
N SER A 1044 -14.26 26.94 28.28
CA SER A 1044 -13.45 27.67 27.30
C SER A 1044 -14.31 28.45 26.32
N GLU A 1045 -15.48 27.90 25.94
CA GLU A 1045 -16.37 28.44 24.91
C GLU A 1045 -17.83 28.53 25.40
N PRO A 1046 -18.12 29.40 26.39
CA PRO A 1046 -19.47 29.50 26.94
C PRO A 1046 -20.47 29.85 25.85
N SER A 1047 -21.69 29.30 25.92
CA SER A 1047 -22.81 29.68 25.05
C SER A 1047 -22.54 29.62 23.52
N ALA A 1048 -21.57 28.83 23.04
CA ALA A 1048 -21.20 28.79 21.61
C ALA A 1048 -21.70 27.56 20.84
N ILE A 1049 -21.62 26.38 21.46
CA ILE A 1049 -21.81 25.10 20.75
C ILE A 1049 -23.28 24.68 20.79
N ILE A 1050 -23.89 24.45 19.64
CA ILE A 1050 -25.23 23.88 19.51
C ILE A 1050 -25.10 22.40 19.13
N ILE A 1051 -25.86 21.54 19.81
CA ILE A 1051 -25.88 20.10 19.55
C ILE A 1051 -27.24 19.71 18.98
N THR A 1052 -27.26 18.91 17.93
CA THR A 1052 -28.50 18.35 17.38
C THR A 1052 -28.35 16.86 17.07
N THR A 1053 -29.46 16.13 17.12
CA THR A 1053 -29.56 14.69 16.75
C THR A 1053 -30.36 14.48 15.46
N THR A 1054 -30.85 15.56 14.86
CA THR A 1054 -31.65 15.57 13.63
C THR A 1054 -30.78 15.92 12.42
N LEU A 1055 -31.11 15.39 11.24
CA LEU A 1055 -30.35 15.55 9.99
C LEU A 1055 -28.86 15.14 10.13
N VAL A 1056 -28.65 13.94 10.66
CA VAL A 1056 -27.34 13.28 10.71
C VAL A 1056 -27.09 12.44 9.46
N SER A 1057 -25.83 12.15 9.16
CA SER A 1057 -25.46 11.42 7.95
C SER A 1057 -25.90 9.97 7.98
N PRO A 1058 -26.08 9.35 6.80
CA PRO A 1058 -26.47 7.95 6.70
C PRO A 1058 -25.57 7.05 7.56
N THR A 1059 -26.17 5.99 8.10
CA THR A 1059 -25.40 4.99 8.84
C THR A 1059 -24.54 4.21 7.86
N TRP A 1060 -23.25 4.08 8.15
CA TRP A 1060 -22.32 3.37 7.29
C TRP A 1060 -22.19 1.90 7.68
N THR A 1061 -22.03 1.07 6.67
CA THR A 1061 -21.77 -0.36 6.75
C THR A 1061 -20.63 -0.72 5.80
N THR A 1062 -19.98 -1.87 6.03
CA THR A 1062 -18.88 -2.34 5.16
C THR A 1062 -19.31 -2.67 3.72
N ALA A 1063 -20.62 -2.74 3.44
CA ALA A 1063 -21.17 -2.96 2.10
C ALA A 1063 -21.41 -1.65 1.33
N ASP A 1064 -21.33 -0.50 2.00
CA ASP A 1064 -21.64 0.78 1.38
C ASP A 1064 -20.54 1.25 0.45
N THR A 1065 -20.96 1.99 -0.57
CA THR A 1065 -20.07 2.57 -1.59
C THR A 1065 -20.31 4.08 -1.66
N LEU A 1066 -19.46 4.79 -2.40
CA LEU A 1066 -19.69 6.21 -2.70
C LEU A 1066 -21.09 6.47 -3.28
N ALA A 1067 -21.67 5.50 -4.00
CA ALA A 1067 -23.02 5.61 -4.52
C ALA A 1067 -24.08 5.61 -3.42
N THR A 1068 -23.89 4.87 -2.32
CA THR A 1068 -24.84 4.87 -1.18
C THR A 1068 -25.04 6.26 -0.59
N PHE A 1069 -23.98 7.08 -0.59
CA PHE A 1069 -24.04 8.45 -0.11
C PHE A 1069 -24.70 9.40 -1.11
N VAL A 1070 -24.60 9.09 -2.41
CA VAL A 1070 -25.13 9.91 -3.51
C VAL A 1070 -26.58 9.56 -3.85
N SER A 1071 -27.02 8.31 -3.61
CA SER A 1071 -28.32 7.82 -4.03
C SER A 1071 -29.16 7.40 -2.83
N ASP A 1072 -30.28 8.07 -2.59
CA ASP A 1072 -31.51 7.30 -2.47
C ASP A 1072 -31.72 6.61 -3.84
N ALA A 1073 -31.69 5.28 -3.82
CA ALA A 1073 -31.69 4.44 -5.02
C ALA A 1073 -32.92 4.62 -5.92
N ASN A 1074 -33.89 5.46 -5.53
CA ASN A 1074 -35.12 5.71 -6.28
C ASN A 1074 -35.27 7.12 -6.89
N SER A 1075 -34.41 8.10 -6.58
CA SER A 1075 -34.76 9.50 -6.86
C SER A 1075 -33.72 10.37 -7.60
N GLY A 1076 -32.46 9.97 -7.70
CA GLY A 1076 -31.46 10.73 -8.47
C GLY A 1076 -31.14 12.14 -7.92
N ALA A 1077 -31.57 12.46 -6.70
CA ALA A 1077 -31.18 13.66 -5.97
C ALA A 1077 -29.72 13.56 -5.47
N PRO A 1078 -28.98 14.67 -5.33
CA PRO A 1078 -27.75 14.66 -4.54
C PRO A 1078 -28.10 14.25 -3.11
N GLY A 1079 -27.28 13.41 -2.47
CA GLY A 1079 -27.47 13.02 -1.06
C GLY A 1079 -27.31 14.21 -0.10
N ASP A 1080 -26.37 14.14 0.86
CA ASP A 1080 -26.12 15.32 1.70
C ASP A 1080 -25.61 16.50 0.85
N SER A 1081 -26.31 17.64 0.91
CA SER A 1081 -25.98 18.86 0.17
C SER A 1081 -25.53 19.99 1.09
N ILE A 1082 -24.75 20.91 0.53
CA ILE A 1082 -24.31 22.16 1.16
C ILE A 1082 -24.40 23.28 0.12
N GLY A 1083 -24.47 24.52 0.56
CA GLY A 1083 -24.60 25.63 -0.38
C GLY A 1083 -24.85 26.98 0.26
N LEU A 1084 -25.49 27.84 -0.53
CA LEU A 1084 -25.86 29.20 -0.15
C LEU A 1084 -27.37 29.38 -0.16
N MET A 1085 -27.85 30.19 0.77
CA MET A 1085 -29.28 30.41 0.94
C MET A 1085 -29.62 31.87 1.26
N THR A 1086 -30.65 32.39 0.62
CA THR A 1086 -31.18 33.73 0.87
C THR A 1086 -32.69 33.78 0.65
N ALA A 1087 -33.39 34.70 1.32
CA ALA A 1087 -34.82 34.92 1.08
C ALA A 1087 -34.99 35.90 -0.10
N THR A 1088 -35.74 35.52 -1.13
CA THR A 1088 -35.72 36.13 -2.48
C THR A 1088 -35.75 37.65 -2.49
N ASP A 1089 -36.79 38.28 -1.94
CA ASP A 1089 -36.96 39.73 -2.04
C ASP A 1089 -35.89 40.50 -1.26
N SER A 1090 -35.49 40.00 -0.10
CA SER A 1090 -34.34 40.52 0.66
C SER A 1090 -32.98 40.18 0.02
N GLY A 1091 -32.95 39.14 -0.81
CA GLY A 1091 -31.78 38.53 -1.41
C GLY A 1091 -31.33 39.21 -2.69
N THR A 1092 -32.23 39.85 -3.46
CA THR A 1092 -31.92 40.56 -4.72
C THR A 1092 -30.81 41.62 -4.62
N SER A 1093 -30.53 42.09 -3.40
CA SER A 1093 -29.50 43.06 -3.07
C SER A 1093 -28.26 42.45 -2.40
N THR A 1094 -28.17 41.11 -2.38
CA THR A 1094 -27.12 40.31 -1.76
C THR A 1094 -26.18 39.74 -2.82
N TYR A 1095 -24.89 39.78 -2.49
CA TYR A 1095 -23.79 39.25 -3.27
C TYR A 1095 -22.99 38.27 -2.41
N TYR A 1096 -22.53 37.18 -3.03
CA TYR A 1096 -21.67 36.17 -2.41
C TYR A 1096 -20.35 36.08 -3.17
N ASP A 1097 -19.28 35.84 -2.44
CA ASP A 1097 -17.94 35.64 -2.99
C ASP A 1097 -17.08 34.76 -2.07
N ASP A 1098 -15.97 34.24 -2.61
CA ASP A 1098 -14.98 33.43 -1.91
C ASP A 1098 -15.58 32.29 -1.07
N PHE A 1099 -16.42 31.46 -1.69
CA PHE A 1099 -16.91 30.27 -1.01
C PHE A 1099 -15.77 29.28 -0.82
N ALA A 1100 -15.61 28.76 0.37
CA ALA A 1100 -14.59 27.76 0.63
C ALA A 1100 -15.12 26.66 1.54
N ILE A 1101 -14.63 25.45 1.29
CA ILE A 1101 -14.85 24.27 2.13
C ILE A 1101 -13.52 23.58 2.41
N GLN A 1102 -13.39 23.07 3.63
CA GLN A 1102 -12.28 22.24 4.09
C GLN A 1102 -12.81 20.98 4.79
N LEU A 1103 -12.30 19.80 4.41
CA LEU A 1103 -12.73 18.52 4.97
C LEU A 1103 -11.57 17.53 5.08
N ASP A 1104 -11.66 16.60 6.02
CA ASP A 1104 -10.64 15.57 6.26
C ASP A 1104 -10.83 14.39 5.29
N LEU A 1105 -9.84 14.14 4.43
CA LEU A 1105 -9.81 12.96 3.56
C LEU A 1105 -8.65 12.04 3.92
N ASN A 1106 -8.90 10.73 3.85
CA ASN A 1106 -7.85 9.72 3.95
C ASN A 1106 -7.03 9.72 2.65
N SER A 1107 -5.97 10.53 2.60
CA SER A 1107 -5.18 10.71 1.38
C SER A 1107 -3.68 10.63 1.66
N GLY A 1108 -3.11 9.45 1.37
CA GLY A 1108 -1.68 9.31 1.09
C GLY A 1108 -1.50 8.97 -0.37
N THR A 1109 -0.89 9.84 -1.17
CA THR A 1109 -0.35 9.40 -2.47
C THR A 1109 0.91 8.58 -2.23
N SER A 1110 0.90 7.34 -2.69
CA SER A 1110 1.99 6.39 -2.53
C SER A 1110 2.19 5.60 -3.83
N PHE A 1111 3.21 4.74 -3.87
CA PHE A 1111 3.37 3.78 -4.96
C PHE A 1111 2.20 2.80 -4.91
N MET A 1112 1.43 2.76 -5.99
CA MET A 1112 0.39 1.76 -6.20
C MET A 1112 1.03 0.40 -6.47
N THR A 1113 0.20 -0.65 -6.59
CA THR A 1113 0.68 -2.03 -6.82
C THR A 1113 1.68 -2.08 -7.98
N PRO A 1114 2.94 -2.44 -7.74
CA PRO A 1114 3.98 -2.41 -8.76
C PRO A 1114 3.90 -3.64 -9.66
N VAL A 1115 4.52 -3.55 -10.84
CA VAL A 1115 4.92 -4.71 -11.63
C VAL A 1115 6.42 -4.92 -11.46
N GLN A 1116 6.80 -6.13 -11.06
CA GLN A 1116 8.17 -6.55 -10.78
C GLN A 1116 8.74 -7.38 -11.94
N TYR A 1117 10.00 -7.14 -12.32
CA TYR A 1117 10.73 -7.96 -13.29
C TYR A 1117 12.25 -7.87 -13.16
#